data_AF-A0A8J4XG08-F1
#
_entry.id   AF-A0A8J4XG08-F1
#
_cell.length_a   1.000
_cell.length_b   1.000
_cell.length_c   1.000
_cell.angle_alpha   90.00
_cell.angle_beta   90.00
_cell.angle_gamma   90.00
#
_symmetry.space_group_name_H-M   'P 1'
#
loop_
_entity.id
_entity.type
_entity.pdbx_description
1 polymer ?
#
loop_
_entity_poly.entity_id
_entity_poly.type
_entity_poly.pdbx_seq_one_letter_code
_entity_poly.pdbx_strand_id
1 'polypeptide(L)'
;MSSAGDRRCSSRKSQAPHPAPSQLCKDVKKEISDGGTADESEICVKKEETLELNMYNHVLDLDTTPEFLSIKEEDPDSKDYLYCEVCKSFFNNCEVRRPSPYIHDTPTPIGLPDRARKTLPPGLEIQKSSIPGRGLGVFNKGEPVPVGVHFGPDQGELVDREEAMNSGYSWVIDRGRQCEEYIDAKRQTCANWMRYVNCSCNIEEQNLVAFQYRGEVLFHCCRLINPGQELLDDKDAFYVADLGDVLKKHLRWTRALPRVTPFYAVKCNDSRAVLQTLATMGTGFDCASKTEIQLVQSLGVEPSRIIYANPCKQVSYIKYASAQGVQMMTFDSEVELMKVARSHDNAKLVLRIATDDSKAVCRLSVKFGATLKNSRLLLERAKELGLDIIGVSFHVGSGCTDPETYSQAIADARCVFDMGVELGYSMTLLDIGGGFPGTDAFKTTFEKITAVINPALDKYFPADSGVGIIAEPGRFYVASAYTLAVNIIAKKVNLKEQSGSDDEDSVTSDRTLMYYVNDGIYGSFQDVIWGYEHVTPIVHKKMKPDELMYPCTIWGHTCNDLDRIVELCNLPDRQVGDWLLFENMGAYTVAISSTFNGFQKPTIHYVMSRSAWKCMQQIHGQRLPDLEEKQTSGNMPGTIWFVAMTSFSDFEFTFLDEGFCARDIIEQKINESTSSDDKDAFYVADLGDVLKKHLRWARALPRVTPFYAVKCNDSRTVLRTLATLGTGFDCASKTEIQLVQSLGVEPSRIIYANPCKQVSQIKYASAHGVQMMTFDSEVELMKVARSHDNAKLVLRIATDDSKAVCRLSVKFGATLKNSRLLLERAKELGLDIIGVSFHVGSGCTDPETYSQAIADARCVFDMGAELGYNMTLLDIGGGFPGSDDSKLKFEEITAVINPALDKYFPADFGVRIIAEPGRFYVASAYTLAVNIIAKKVNMKEQSGSDDEDDGASDRTLMYYVNDGVYGSFNCILFDHAHVTPIVHKKPKPDERIYPCSIWGPTCDGLDRIVELCTLPDRQVGDWLLFENMGAYTVAASSTFNGFQKPDIHYVMSRSA
;
A
#
# COMPACT_ATOMS: atom_id res chain seq x y z
N MET A 1 -9.49 27.51 -55.55
CA MET A 1 -9.62 28.91 -55.96
C MET A 1 -9.49 29.78 -54.72
N SER A 2 -8.56 30.75 -54.75
CA SER A 2 -8.28 31.90 -53.85
C SER A 2 -8.18 31.64 -52.33
N SER A 3 -7.02 31.77 -51.64
CA SER A 3 -6.20 32.98 -51.33
C SER A 3 -7.00 34.11 -50.66
N ALA A 4 -6.62 34.83 -49.60
CA ALA A 4 -5.46 34.94 -48.71
C ALA A 4 -5.86 35.93 -47.58
N GLY A 5 -5.15 35.99 -46.45
CA GLY A 5 -5.30 37.10 -45.50
C GLY A 5 -4.68 36.89 -44.11
N ASP A 6 -3.40 37.27 -43.99
CA ASP A 6 -2.58 37.38 -42.77
C ASP A 6 -3.23 38.09 -41.57
N ARG A 7 -2.86 37.67 -40.34
CA ARG A 7 -2.18 38.55 -39.36
C ARG A 7 -1.57 37.82 -38.14
N ARG A 8 -0.32 38.21 -37.89
CA ARG A 8 0.62 37.95 -36.78
C ARG A 8 0.00 37.90 -35.37
N CYS A 9 0.47 36.97 -34.54
CA CYS A 9 0.29 36.98 -33.09
C CYS A 9 1.65 37.27 -32.42
N SER A 10 1.72 38.38 -31.68
CA SER A 10 2.86 38.78 -30.84
C SER A 10 2.68 38.26 -29.42
N SER A 11 3.71 37.62 -28.89
CA SER A 11 3.80 37.19 -27.49
C SER A 11 3.93 38.38 -26.53
N ARG A 12 3.09 38.41 -25.49
CA ARG A 12 3.28 39.26 -24.30
C ARG A 12 3.40 38.36 -23.07
N LYS A 13 4.59 38.37 -22.47
CA LYS A 13 4.87 37.99 -21.09
C LYS A 13 4.35 39.10 -20.17
N SER A 14 3.73 38.75 -19.05
CA SER A 14 3.62 39.65 -17.89
C SER A 14 3.78 38.84 -16.60
N GLN A 15 4.95 39.00 -15.99
CA GLN A 15 5.24 38.69 -14.58
C GLN A 15 4.58 39.75 -13.69
N ALA A 16 4.18 39.35 -12.48
CA ALA A 16 3.99 40.26 -11.35
C ALA A 16 4.51 39.61 -10.06
N PRO A 17 5.01 40.40 -9.08
CA PRO A 17 6.13 40.01 -8.22
C PRO A 17 5.80 39.93 -6.71
N HIS A 18 6.69 39.30 -5.95
CA HIS A 18 6.77 39.33 -4.47
C HIS A 18 7.00 40.75 -3.92
N PRO A 19 6.55 41.08 -2.69
CA PRO A 19 6.98 42.30 -2.01
C PRO A 19 7.78 42.04 -0.71
N ALA A 20 8.90 42.75 -0.59
CA ALA A 20 9.48 43.31 0.65
C ALA A 20 10.60 44.30 0.23
N PRO A 21 11.14 45.19 1.08
CA PRO A 21 10.55 46.06 2.12
C PRO A 21 10.95 47.56 1.91
N SER A 22 10.32 48.54 2.57
CA SER A 22 11.00 49.80 2.98
C SER A 22 10.16 50.75 3.87
N GLN A 23 10.92 51.44 4.73
CA GLN A 23 10.58 52.40 5.80
C GLN A 23 9.80 53.66 5.41
N LEU A 24 9.05 54.22 6.39
CA LEU A 24 9.18 55.63 6.76
C LEU A 24 8.59 55.95 8.16
N CYS A 25 9.42 56.57 9.01
CA CYS A 25 9.13 57.10 10.35
C CYS A 25 8.20 58.33 10.34
N LYS A 26 7.53 58.59 11.47
CA LYS A 26 7.48 59.91 12.14
C LYS A 26 7.09 59.81 13.62
N ASP A 27 7.95 60.46 14.41
CA ASP A 27 8.04 60.73 15.86
C ASP A 27 6.78 61.10 16.65
N VAL A 28 6.74 60.71 17.94
CA VAL A 28 6.59 61.61 19.12
C VAL A 28 7.39 61.04 20.32
N LYS A 29 8.08 61.95 21.05
CA LYS A 29 9.13 61.79 22.06
C LYS A 29 8.65 61.62 23.53
N LYS A 30 9.65 61.25 24.38
CA LYS A 30 9.92 61.54 25.83
C LYS A 30 9.73 60.34 26.77
N GLU A 31 10.58 60.01 27.76
CA GLU A 31 11.73 60.61 28.46
C GLU A 31 12.52 59.44 29.14
N ILE A 32 13.82 59.25 28.88
CA ILE A 32 15.02 59.49 29.74
C ILE A 32 14.96 58.98 31.20
N SER A 33 15.83 58.01 31.53
CA SER A 33 16.86 58.00 32.61
C SER A 33 17.30 56.54 32.88
N ASP A 34 18.49 56.12 32.46
CA ASP A 34 19.81 56.23 33.13
C ASP A 34 20.14 55.06 34.08
N GLY A 35 21.23 54.35 33.76
CA GLY A 35 22.23 53.92 34.74
C GLY A 35 22.29 52.44 35.14
N GLY A 36 23.45 51.81 34.93
CA GLY A 36 24.02 50.88 35.92
C GLY A 36 24.50 49.51 35.42
N THR A 37 25.81 49.40 35.22
CA THR A 37 26.61 48.16 35.08
C THR A 37 26.94 47.52 36.43
N ALA A 38 27.16 46.19 36.44
CA ALA A 38 28.20 45.42 37.16
C ALA A 38 27.72 44.21 38.01
N ASP A 39 28.18 43.03 37.56
CA ASP A 39 28.85 41.89 38.23
C ASP A 39 28.43 41.23 39.56
N GLU A 40 28.63 39.90 39.50
CA GLU A 40 29.06 38.90 40.52
C GLU A 40 28.10 38.30 41.59
N SER A 41 27.98 36.97 41.45
CA SER A 41 28.11 35.89 42.47
C SER A 41 26.90 35.38 43.27
N GLU A 42 26.72 34.06 43.14
CA GLU A 42 26.25 33.02 44.08
C GLU A 42 25.03 33.25 45.00
N ILE A 43 24.06 32.33 44.95
CA ILE A 43 23.76 31.36 46.02
C ILE A 43 22.61 30.42 45.58
N CYS A 44 22.83 29.12 45.79
CA CYS A 44 21.90 28.02 45.60
C CYS A 44 21.09 27.78 46.90
N VAL A 45 19.75 27.76 46.86
CA VAL A 45 18.92 27.06 47.87
C VAL A 45 17.59 26.56 47.26
N LYS A 46 17.28 25.28 47.54
CA LYS A 46 16.05 24.53 47.26
C LYS A 46 14.84 25.00 48.09
N LYS A 47 13.62 24.81 47.58
CA LYS A 47 12.32 24.49 48.25
C LYS A 47 11.20 24.66 47.19
N GLU A 48 10.33 23.70 46.83
CA GLU A 48 9.36 22.87 47.57
C GLU A 48 8.49 23.63 48.57
N GLU A 49 7.24 23.90 48.16
CA GLU A 49 5.98 24.13 48.92
C GLU A 49 4.88 24.37 47.85
N THR A 50 3.95 23.46 47.50
CA THR A 50 2.70 23.00 48.16
C THR A 50 1.74 24.10 48.64
N LEU A 51 0.43 23.81 48.54
CA LEU A 51 -0.80 24.53 48.98
C LEU A 51 -1.57 25.20 47.82
N GLU A 52 -2.88 25.09 47.64
CA GLU A 52 -3.96 24.37 48.34
C GLU A 52 -5.21 24.46 47.44
N LEU A 53 -5.94 23.37 47.26
CA LEU A 53 -7.26 23.38 46.61
C LEU A 53 -8.33 23.46 47.71
N ASN A 54 -9.14 24.52 47.68
CA ASN A 54 -10.21 24.74 48.64
C ASN A 54 -11.41 23.82 48.39
N MET A 55 -11.84 23.21 49.49
CA MET A 55 -13.05 22.41 49.68
C MET A 55 -14.33 23.24 49.52
N TYR A 56 -15.36 22.65 48.91
CA TYR A 56 -16.74 22.71 49.42
C TYR A 56 -17.47 21.41 49.05
N ASN A 57 -17.77 20.61 50.09
CA ASN A 57 -18.64 19.44 50.05
C ASN A 57 -20.09 19.85 50.31
N HIS A 58 -21.05 19.18 49.68
CA HIS A 58 -22.21 18.55 50.35
C HIS A 58 -22.96 17.67 49.31
N VAL A 59 -22.73 16.35 49.33
CA VAL A 59 -23.56 15.29 49.94
C VAL A 59 -24.91 15.09 49.24
N LEU A 60 -24.96 14.07 48.37
CA LEU A 60 -26.11 13.17 48.19
C LEU A 60 -25.56 11.75 47.96
N ASP A 61 -26.14 10.80 48.68
CA ASP A 61 -25.66 9.44 48.97
C ASP A 61 -25.43 8.53 47.76
N LEU A 62 -24.40 7.69 47.92
CA LEU A 62 -24.05 6.52 47.12
C LEU A 62 -24.98 5.34 47.45
N ASP A 63 -25.40 4.59 46.44
CA ASP A 63 -25.21 3.13 46.40
C ASP A 63 -25.74 2.54 45.08
N THR A 64 -24.81 2.31 44.15
CA THR A 64 -24.67 1.20 43.18
C THR A 64 -23.87 1.68 41.97
N THR A 65 -22.55 1.82 42.13
CA THR A 65 -21.60 1.93 41.03
C THR A 65 -20.68 0.71 41.09
N PRO A 66 -20.53 -0.09 40.02
CA PRO A 66 -19.56 -1.19 40.01
C PRO A 66 -18.15 -0.62 40.15
N GLU A 67 -17.33 -1.19 41.03
CA GLU A 67 -15.91 -0.87 41.15
C GLU A 67 -15.22 -0.99 39.78
N PHE A 68 -14.85 0.16 39.21
CA PHE A 68 -14.19 0.21 37.91
C PHE A 68 -12.72 -0.21 38.02
N LEU A 69 -12.34 -1.22 37.23
CA LEU A 69 -10.99 -1.72 37.05
C LEU A 69 -10.04 -0.61 36.58
N SER A 70 -9.24 -0.08 37.51
CA SER A 70 -8.04 0.69 37.16
C SER A 70 -6.97 -0.28 36.66
N ILE A 71 -6.49 -0.10 35.43
CA ILE A 71 -5.18 -0.62 35.05
C ILE A 71 -4.19 0.19 35.88
N LYS A 72 -3.59 -0.41 36.92
CA LYS A 72 -2.47 0.22 37.64
C LYS A 72 -1.38 0.53 36.62
N GLU A 73 -0.88 1.77 36.64
CA GLU A 73 0.33 2.14 35.93
C GLU A 73 1.46 1.15 36.25
N GLU A 74 2.23 0.82 35.22
CA GLU A 74 3.14 -0.31 35.17
C GLU A 74 4.25 -0.24 36.24
N ASP A 75 4.59 -1.43 36.75
CA ASP A 75 5.86 -1.70 37.42
C ASP A 75 6.98 -1.57 36.36
N PRO A 76 8.02 -0.73 36.56
CA PRO A 76 9.08 -0.51 35.58
C PRO A 76 9.87 -1.77 35.17
N ASP A 77 9.69 -2.90 35.87
CA ASP A 77 10.25 -4.21 35.53
C ASP A 77 9.38 -5.08 34.59
N SER A 78 8.26 -4.56 34.04
CA SER A 78 7.35 -5.35 33.19
C SER A 78 7.81 -5.56 31.73
N LYS A 79 9.07 -5.30 31.41
CA LYS A 79 9.61 -5.56 30.08
C LYS A 79 9.73 -7.07 29.86
N ASP A 80 9.16 -7.51 28.75
CA ASP A 80 9.45 -8.76 28.04
C ASP A 80 8.71 -10.02 28.47
N TYR A 81 7.62 -10.34 27.76
CA TYR A 81 7.05 -11.70 27.76
C TYR A 81 6.53 -12.09 26.37
N LEU A 82 7.00 -13.24 25.88
CA LEU A 82 6.58 -13.86 24.62
C LEU A 82 5.20 -14.53 24.77
N TYR A 83 4.35 -14.39 23.75
CA TYR A 83 2.97 -14.88 23.71
C TYR A 83 2.85 -16.14 22.83
N CYS A 84 2.05 -17.12 23.25
CA CYS A 84 1.83 -18.38 22.52
C CYS A 84 0.49 -18.34 21.78
N GLU A 85 0.55 -18.29 20.45
CA GLU A 85 -0.60 -18.20 19.54
C GLU A 85 -1.54 -19.42 19.62
N VAL A 86 -1.01 -20.58 20.00
CA VAL A 86 -1.77 -21.84 20.09
C VAL A 86 -2.62 -21.90 21.36
N CYS A 87 -2.05 -21.46 22.49
CA CYS A 87 -2.61 -21.64 23.82
C CYS A 87 -3.25 -20.37 24.40
N LYS A 88 -3.19 -19.25 23.66
CA LYS A 88 -3.73 -17.95 24.06
C LYS A 88 -3.24 -17.51 25.47
N SER A 89 -2.00 -17.84 25.83
CA SER A 89 -1.36 -17.52 27.12
C SER A 89 0.14 -17.25 26.92
N PHE A 90 0.80 -16.60 27.88
CA PHE A 90 2.26 -16.37 27.84
C PHE A 90 3.01 -17.59 28.38
N PHE A 91 4.22 -17.83 27.88
CA PHE A 91 5.00 -19.05 28.17
C PHE A 91 5.15 -19.36 29.66
N ASN A 92 5.25 -18.34 30.51
CA ASN A 92 5.43 -18.54 31.95
C ASN A 92 4.20 -19.13 32.66
N ASN A 93 3.00 -19.05 32.05
CA ASN A 93 1.77 -19.67 32.55
C ASN A 93 1.01 -20.44 31.45
N CYS A 94 1.72 -21.14 30.57
CA CYS A 94 1.08 -22.13 29.70
C CYS A 94 0.78 -23.38 30.54
N GLU A 95 -0.50 -23.68 30.79
CA GLU A 95 -0.92 -24.87 31.56
C GLU A 95 -0.68 -26.18 30.78
N VAL A 96 -0.51 -26.09 29.46
CA VAL A 96 -0.18 -27.23 28.59
C VAL A 96 1.33 -27.50 28.55
N ARG A 97 2.19 -26.51 28.88
CA ARG A 97 3.66 -26.61 28.74
C ARG A 97 4.39 -25.83 29.84
N ARG A 98 5.00 -26.52 30.81
CA ARG A 98 6.06 -25.98 31.71
C ARG A 98 7.17 -27.02 31.95
N PRO A 99 8.45 -26.61 32.14
CA PRO A 99 9.27 -25.62 31.42
C PRO A 99 10.20 -26.36 30.40
N SER A 100 10.78 -25.82 29.33
CA SER A 100 11.14 -24.47 28.85
C SER A 100 10.84 -24.43 27.33
N PRO A 101 10.41 -23.30 26.74
CA PRO A 101 10.22 -23.19 25.28
C PRO A 101 11.57 -22.97 24.57
N TYR A 102 12.64 -23.61 25.03
CA TYR A 102 13.99 -23.49 24.51
C TYR A 102 14.57 -24.85 24.20
N ILE A 103 15.06 -24.99 22.97
CA ILE A 103 15.94 -26.09 22.59
C ILE A 103 17.37 -25.54 22.68
N HIS A 104 18.12 -26.05 23.65
CA HIS A 104 19.49 -25.63 23.89
C HIS A 104 20.47 -26.37 22.98
N ASP A 105 21.56 -25.69 22.66
CA ASP A 105 22.71 -26.28 21.97
C ASP A 105 23.25 -27.51 22.72
N THR A 106 23.76 -28.48 21.97
CA THR A 106 24.59 -29.55 22.52
C THR A 106 25.90 -28.94 23.05
N PRO A 107 26.21 -29.04 24.36
CA PRO A 107 27.37 -28.37 24.94
C PRO A 107 28.69 -28.79 24.25
N THR A 108 29.34 -27.85 23.56
CA THR A 108 30.58 -28.10 22.81
C THR A 108 31.62 -26.99 23.05
N PRO A 109 32.84 -27.33 23.49
CA PRO A 109 33.91 -26.35 23.72
C PRO A 109 34.25 -25.49 22.49
N ILE A 110 34.52 -24.20 22.73
CA ILE A 110 35.04 -23.26 21.72
C ILE A 110 36.43 -23.71 21.24
N GLY A 111 36.73 -23.55 19.96
CA GLY A 111 38.02 -23.89 19.35
C GLY A 111 38.12 -25.31 18.79
N LEU A 112 37.12 -26.17 19.03
CA LEU A 112 37.11 -27.52 18.45
C LEU A 112 36.88 -27.49 16.93
N PRO A 113 37.58 -28.35 16.16
CA PRO A 113 37.25 -28.58 14.75
C PRO A 113 35.79 -29.02 14.61
N ASP A 114 35.08 -28.38 13.68
CA ASP A 114 33.67 -28.62 13.37
C ASP A 114 32.72 -28.39 14.57
N ARG A 115 33.08 -27.46 15.46
CA ARG A 115 32.26 -27.09 16.62
C ARG A 115 30.83 -26.74 16.21
N ALA A 116 30.65 -25.90 15.18
CA ALA A 116 29.34 -25.46 14.74
C ALA A 116 28.38 -26.64 14.52
N ARG A 117 28.79 -27.71 13.84
CA ARG A 117 27.94 -28.91 13.70
C ARG A 117 27.75 -29.69 15.00
N LYS A 118 28.77 -29.75 15.84
CA LYS A 118 28.71 -30.48 17.13
C LYS A 118 27.81 -29.83 18.17
N THR A 119 27.56 -28.53 18.06
CA THR A 119 26.58 -27.82 18.89
C THR A 119 25.13 -28.11 18.53
N LEU A 120 24.88 -28.84 17.43
CA LEU A 120 23.53 -29.11 16.93
C LEU A 120 22.68 -29.84 17.99
N PRO A 121 21.49 -29.34 18.34
CA PRO A 121 20.59 -29.97 19.30
C PRO A 121 20.13 -31.36 18.85
N PRO A 122 19.84 -32.28 19.79
CA PRO A 122 19.25 -33.58 19.47
C PRO A 122 17.95 -33.44 18.67
N GLY A 123 17.80 -34.24 17.62
CA GLY A 123 16.64 -34.20 16.74
C GLY A 123 16.77 -33.24 15.55
N LEU A 124 17.81 -32.42 15.49
CA LEU A 124 18.15 -31.66 14.28
C LEU A 124 19.28 -32.36 13.51
N GLU A 125 19.30 -32.18 12.19
CA GLU A 125 20.34 -32.71 11.31
C GLU A 125 20.81 -31.64 10.32
N ILE A 126 22.13 -31.50 10.14
CA ILE A 126 22.69 -30.62 9.11
C ILE A 126 23.02 -31.46 7.87
N GLN A 127 22.23 -31.28 6.82
CA GLN A 127 22.40 -31.93 5.53
C GLN A 127 22.44 -30.89 4.40
N LYS A 128 22.56 -31.33 3.15
CA LYS A 128 22.43 -30.42 2.01
C LYS A 128 21.05 -29.76 2.04
N SER A 129 21.01 -28.43 1.89
CA SER A 129 19.75 -27.67 1.90
C SER A 129 18.80 -28.19 0.82
N SER A 130 17.51 -28.17 1.13
CA SER A 130 16.43 -28.49 0.18
C SER A 130 16.29 -27.40 -0.87
N ILE A 131 16.82 -26.21 -0.56
CA ILE A 131 16.90 -25.08 -1.47
C ILE A 131 18.17 -25.23 -2.34
N PRO A 132 18.04 -25.31 -3.68
CA PRO A 132 19.18 -25.41 -4.58
C PRO A 132 20.22 -24.30 -4.35
N GLY A 133 21.51 -24.65 -4.37
CA GLY A 133 22.61 -23.68 -4.26
C GLY A 133 22.88 -23.10 -2.86
N ARG A 134 22.07 -23.39 -1.83
CA ARG A 134 22.26 -22.85 -0.46
C ARG A 134 23.29 -23.59 0.39
N GLY A 135 23.95 -24.60 -0.17
CA GLY A 135 24.93 -25.40 0.57
C GLY A 135 24.26 -26.31 1.60
N LEU A 136 24.49 -26.03 2.88
CA LEU A 136 24.00 -26.83 4.00
C LEU A 136 22.79 -26.14 4.65
N GLY A 137 21.85 -26.94 5.13
CA GLY A 137 20.66 -26.50 5.85
C GLY A 137 20.44 -27.33 7.10
N VAL A 138 19.67 -26.79 8.03
CA VAL A 138 19.29 -27.48 9.28
C VAL A 138 17.90 -28.06 9.11
N PHE A 139 17.74 -29.35 9.37
CA PHE A 139 16.46 -30.05 9.22
C PHE A 139 16.00 -30.60 10.55
N ASN A 140 14.69 -30.55 10.79
CA ASN A 140 14.11 -31.34 11.86
C ASN A 140 14.04 -32.81 11.45
N LYS A 141 14.55 -33.72 12.27
CA LYS A 141 14.46 -35.18 12.12
C LYS A 141 13.91 -35.87 13.37
N GLY A 142 13.77 -35.12 14.46
CA GLY A 142 13.14 -35.55 15.69
C GLY A 142 11.64 -35.30 15.66
N GLU A 143 11.06 -35.12 16.85
CA GLU A 143 9.65 -34.76 17.00
C GLU A 143 9.32 -33.38 16.37
N PRO A 144 8.07 -33.14 15.94
CA PRO A 144 7.67 -31.83 15.43
C PRO A 144 8.05 -30.70 16.39
N VAL A 145 8.78 -29.68 15.91
CA VAL A 145 9.11 -28.50 16.73
C VAL A 145 7.89 -27.58 16.71
N PRO A 146 7.22 -27.37 17.84
CA PRO A 146 6.00 -26.59 17.86
C PRO A 146 6.28 -25.09 17.73
N VAL A 147 5.28 -24.37 17.22
CA VAL A 147 5.24 -22.90 17.24
C VAL A 147 5.51 -22.40 18.66
N GLY A 148 6.34 -21.37 18.77
CA GLY A 148 6.69 -20.74 20.03
C GLY A 148 7.98 -21.22 20.69
N VAL A 149 8.66 -22.22 20.13
CA VAL A 149 9.97 -22.68 20.61
C VAL A 149 11.07 -21.71 20.17
N HIS A 150 12.05 -21.50 21.04
CA HIS A 150 13.21 -20.65 20.80
C HIS A 150 14.47 -21.48 20.67
N PHE A 151 15.37 -21.01 19.83
CA PHE A 151 16.73 -21.52 19.66
C PHE A 151 17.74 -20.42 19.97
N GLY A 152 18.90 -20.82 20.49
CA GLY A 152 20.03 -19.94 20.68
C GLY A 152 20.49 -19.79 22.13
N PRO A 153 21.39 -18.81 22.36
CA PRO A 153 21.77 -17.73 21.44
C PRO A 153 22.66 -18.17 20.26
N ASP A 154 22.64 -17.42 19.15
CA ASP A 154 23.60 -17.56 18.05
C ASP A 154 25.01 -17.19 18.54
N GLN A 155 26.02 -17.95 18.12
CA GLN A 155 27.39 -17.82 18.60
C GLN A 155 28.36 -17.58 17.44
N GLY A 156 29.43 -16.83 17.71
CA GLY A 156 30.44 -16.44 16.73
C GLY A 156 31.55 -15.61 17.37
N GLU A 157 32.45 -15.08 16.55
CA GLU A 157 33.52 -14.19 17.01
C GLU A 157 33.05 -12.75 17.05
N LEU A 158 33.50 -11.99 18.05
CA LEU A 158 33.37 -10.54 18.01
C LEU A 158 34.32 -10.00 16.95
N VAL A 159 33.77 -9.36 15.94
CA VAL A 159 34.50 -8.76 14.83
C VAL A 159 34.25 -7.25 14.79
N ASP A 160 35.09 -6.54 14.05
CA ASP A 160 34.79 -5.15 13.74
C ASP A 160 33.69 -5.04 12.68
N ARG A 161 33.20 -3.82 12.50
CA ARG A 161 32.10 -3.51 11.59
C ARG A 161 32.42 -3.87 10.14
N GLU A 162 33.66 -3.66 9.69
CA GLU A 162 34.05 -3.89 8.30
C GLU A 162 34.10 -5.40 7.98
N GLU A 163 34.68 -6.19 8.88
CA GLU A 163 34.71 -7.64 8.77
C GLU A 163 33.30 -8.24 8.85
N ALA A 164 32.45 -7.75 9.76
CA ALA A 164 31.04 -8.15 9.84
C ALA A 164 30.29 -7.88 8.53
N MET A 165 30.46 -6.68 7.93
CA MET A 165 29.80 -6.31 6.68
C MET A 165 30.20 -7.20 5.48
N ASN A 166 31.40 -7.79 5.54
CA ASN A 166 31.91 -8.74 4.54
C ASN A 166 31.49 -10.20 4.81
N SER A 167 30.80 -10.48 5.92
CA SER A 167 30.35 -11.82 6.28
C SER A 167 28.86 -12.04 6.03
N GLY A 168 28.52 -13.20 5.48
CA GLY A 168 27.13 -13.68 5.37
C GLY A 168 26.59 -14.30 6.65
N TYR A 169 27.41 -14.39 7.70
CA TYR A 169 27.12 -15.07 8.97
C TYR A 169 27.10 -14.11 10.17
N SER A 170 27.14 -12.80 9.92
CA SER A 170 27.24 -11.81 10.97
C SER A 170 25.89 -11.29 11.44
N TRP A 171 25.78 -11.05 12.74
CA TRP A 171 24.72 -10.28 13.36
C TRP A 171 25.27 -9.09 14.11
N VAL A 172 24.44 -8.05 14.22
CA VAL A 172 24.69 -6.94 15.14
C VAL A 172 24.09 -7.27 16.51
N ILE A 173 24.87 -7.07 17.57
CA ILE A 173 24.44 -7.20 18.95
C ILE A 173 24.28 -5.81 19.57
N ASP A 174 23.04 -5.43 19.91
CA ASP A 174 22.76 -4.24 20.71
C ASP A 174 22.81 -4.59 22.20
N ARG A 175 23.80 -4.04 22.93
CA ARG A 175 23.90 -4.14 24.40
C ARG A 175 23.38 -2.91 25.14
N GLY A 176 22.76 -1.96 24.44
CA GLY A 176 22.38 -0.67 25.00
C GLY A 176 23.59 0.21 25.34
N ARG A 177 23.31 1.47 25.75
CA ARG A 177 24.26 2.54 26.13
C ARG A 177 25.65 2.45 25.45
N GLN A 178 25.67 2.67 24.13
CA GLN A 178 26.84 3.06 23.33
C GLN A 178 27.88 1.97 22.95
N CYS A 179 27.62 0.67 23.13
CA CYS A 179 28.47 -0.39 22.58
C CYS A 179 27.69 -1.30 21.62
N GLU A 180 27.99 -1.19 20.33
CA GLU A 180 27.62 -2.20 19.33
C GLU A 180 28.75 -3.22 19.24
N GLU A 181 28.39 -4.49 19.31
CA GLU A 181 29.28 -5.62 19.07
C GLU A 181 28.78 -6.35 17.82
N TYR A 182 29.68 -6.76 16.94
CA TYR A 182 29.31 -7.57 15.77
C TYR A 182 29.75 -8.99 16.05
N ILE A 183 28.82 -9.94 16.00
CA ILE A 183 29.13 -11.36 16.13
C ILE A 183 29.15 -11.97 14.74
N ASP A 184 30.24 -12.61 14.34
CA ASP A 184 30.38 -13.28 13.06
C ASP A 184 30.56 -14.79 13.24
N ALA A 185 29.58 -15.55 12.76
CA ALA A 185 29.60 -17.00 12.78
C ALA A 185 30.38 -17.62 11.59
N LYS A 186 31.18 -16.85 10.82
CA LYS A 186 32.00 -17.33 9.68
C LYS A 186 32.97 -18.44 10.09
N ARG A 187 33.66 -18.31 11.24
CA ARG A 187 34.61 -19.33 11.73
C ARG A 187 33.89 -20.47 12.46
N GLN A 188 33.93 -21.67 11.87
CA GLN A 188 33.23 -22.86 12.38
C GLN A 188 33.68 -23.29 13.78
N THR A 189 34.90 -22.93 14.19
CA THR A 189 35.46 -23.26 15.51
C THR A 189 34.87 -22.43 16.65
N CYS A 190 34.24 -21.29 16.32
CA CYS A 190 33.71 -20.33 17.28
C CYS A 190 32.19 -20.16 17.14
N ALA A 191 31.64 -20.53 15.98
CA ALA A 191 30.21 -20.56 15.73
C ALA A 191 29.49 -21.76 16.37
N ASN A 192 28.18 -21.64 16.55
CA ASN A 192 27.28 -22.78 16.77
C ASN A 192 26.52 -23.16 15.48
N TRP A 193 25.60 -24.11 15.58
CA TRP A 193 24.88 -24.70 14.46
C TRP A 193 23.96 -23.72 13.72
N MET A 194 23.57 -22.63 14.39
CA MET A 194 22.58 -21.67 13.87
C MET A 194 23.08 -20.93 12.63
N ARG A 195 24.41 -20.90 12.41
CA ARG A 195 25.03 -20.44 11.15
C ARG A 195 24.54 -21.16 9.89
N TYR A 196 23.92 -22.33 10.02
CA TYR A 196 23.42 -23.14 8.91
C TYR A 196 21.91 -22.95 8.67
N VAL A 197 21.24 -22.07 9.43
CA VAL A 197 19.86 -21.68 9.18
C VAL A 197 19.82 -20.79 7.94
N ASN A 198 19.07 -21.23 6.92
CA ASN A 198 18.97 -20.52 5.65
C ASN A 198 17.81 -19.51 5.65
N CYS A 199 17.86 -18.54 4.75
CA CYS A 199 16.70 -17.68 4.51
C CYS A 199 15.66 -18.40 3.65
N SER A 200 14.39 -18.21 3.96
CA SER A 200 13.27 -18.81 3.25
C SER A 200 13.17 -18.35 1.78
N CYS A 201 12.85 -19.33 0.94
CA CYS A 201 12.32 -19.29 -0.42
C CYS A 201 11.00 -18.57 -0.60
N ASN A 202 10.23 -18.35 0.45
CA ASN A 202 8.92 -17.69 0.46
C ASN A 202 8.39 -17.71 1.89
N ILE A 203 7.31 -16.97 2.12
CA ILE A 203 6.65 -16.91 3.42
C ILE A 203 6.04 -18.25 3.85
N GLU A 204 5.68 -19.14 2.90
CA GLU A 204 5.05 -20.42 3.23
C GLU A 204 6.03 -21.43 3.83
N GLU A 205 7.30 -21.37 3.44
CA GLU A 205 8.35 -22.22 3.99
C GLU A 205 9.09 -21.58 5.18
N GLN A 206 8.90 -20.28 5.43
CA GLN A 206 9.42 -19.64 6.64
C GLN A 206 8.82 -20.31 7.88
N ASN A 207 9.70 -20.67 8.82
CA ASN A 207 9.29 -21.25 10.08
C ASN A 207 10.09 -20.78 11.29
N LEU A 208 11.13 -19.96 11.07
CA LEU A 208 11.86 -19.23 12.08
C LEU A 208 11.81 -17.72 11.84
N VAL A 209 11.98 -16.95 12.92
CA VAL A 209 12.20 -15.50 12.93
C VAL A 209 13.37 -15.20 13.86
N ALA A 210 14.43 -14.57 13.36
CA ALA A 210 15.50 -14.06 14.20
C ALA A 210 15.06 -12.81 14.98
N PHE A 211 15.37 -12.76 16.28
CA PHE A 211 15.10 -11.62 17.16
C PHE A 211 16.20 -11.47 18.21
N GLN A 212 16.30 -10.30 18.83
CA GLN A 212 17.29 -10.01 19.86
C GLN A 212 16.65 -9.93 21.24
N TYR A 213 17.23 -10.61 22.23
CA TYR A 213 16.79 -10.57 23.63
C TYR A 213 17.99 -10.54 24.56
N ARG A 214 18.02 -9.58 25.49
CA ARG A 214 19.12 -9.37 26.47
C ARG A 214 20.54 -9.29 25.86
N GLY A 215 20.66 -8.73 24.66
CA GLY A 215 21.95 -8.60 23.97
C GLY A 215 22.44 -9.91 23.35
N GLU A 216 21.53 -10.82 23.00
CA GLU A 216 21.82 -12.06 22.28
C GLU A 216 20.84 -12.26 21.12
N VAL A 217 21.28 -12.91 20.04
CA VAL A 217 20.43 -13.22 18.87
C VAL A 217 19.84 -14.61 19.03
N LEU A 218 18.53 -14.72 18.89
CA LEU A 218 17.77 -15.95 19.06
C LEU A 218 16.83 -16.15 17.88
N PHE A 219 16.37 -17.38 17.67
CA PHE A 219 15.40 -17.71 16.63
C PHE A 219 14.11 -18.20 17.28
N HIS A 220 13.00 -17.63 16.88
CA HIS A 220 11.66 -17.99 17.30
C HIS A 220 10.97 -18.83 16.23
N CYS A 221 10.45 -20.00 16.61
CA CYS A 221 9.67 -20.87 15.76
C CYS A 221 8.27 -20.26 15.51
N CYS A 222 8.07 -19.61 14.37
CA CYS A 222 6.80 -18.99 14.00
C CYS A 222 5.81 -19.96 13.32
N ARG A 223 6.28 -21.14 12.88
CA ARG A 223 5.45 -22.17 12.24
C ARG A 223 5.86 -23.57 12.71
N LEU A 224 4.90 -24.50 12.83
CA LEU A 224 5.19 -25.89 13.18
C LEU A 224 6.20 -26.50 12.20
N ILE A 225 7.32 -27.02 12.70
CA ILE A 225 8.38 -27.65 11.89
C ILE A 225 8.28 -29.17 12.04
N ASN A 226 7.71 -29.84 11.04
CA ASN A 226 7.56 -31.28 11.03
C ASN A 226 8.89 -32.00 10.71
N PRO A 227 9.02 -33.30 11.07
CA PRO A 227 10.16 -34.11 10.65
C PRO A 227 10.32 -34.06 9.12
N GLY A 228 11.55 -33.84 8.66
CA GLY A 228 11.93 -33.67 7.26
C GLY A 228 11.93 -32.21 6.76
N GLN A 229 11.43 -31.24 7.52
CA GLN A 229 11.41 -29.83 7.11
C GLN A 229 12.70 -29.09 7.51
N GLU A 230 13.14 -28.17 6.65
CA GLU A 230 14.29 -27.28 6.89
C GLU A 230 13.90 -26.09 7.76
N LEU A 231 14.78 -25.67 8.66
CA LEU A 231 14.63 -24.49 9.51
C LEU A 231 15.03 -23.24 8.71
N LEU A 232 14.10 -22.29 8.53
CA LEU A 232 14.24 -21.16 7.60
C LEU A 232 13.77 -19.81 8.20
N ASP A 233 14.60 -18.78 8.13
CA ASP A 233 14.38 -17.39 8.61
C ASP A 233 14.09 -16.38 7.47
N ASP A 234 13.59 -15.17 7.76
CA ASP A 234 13.36 -14.14 6.74
C ASP A 234 13.70 -12.71 7.22
N LYS A 235 14.11 -11.85 6.27
CA LYS A 235 14.42 -10.41 6.47
C LYS A 235 13.46 -9.49 5.71
N ASP A 236 12.28 -9.99 5.36
CA ASP A 236 11.23 -9.21 4.71
C ASP A 236 10.61 -8.18 5.67
N ALA A 237 9.99 -7.14 5.12
CA ALA A 237 9.31 -6.12 5.91
C ALA A 237 8.17 -6.76 6.73
N PHE A 238 7.92 -6.25 7.93
CA PHE A 238 6.87 -6.76 8.80
C PHE A 238 6.27 -5.66 9.67
N TYR A 239 5.03 -5.89 10.11
CA TYR A 239 4.36 -5.09 11.13
C TYR A 239 4.44 -5.76 12.49
N VAL A 240 4.55 -4.94 13.53
CA VAL A 240 4.12 -5.31 14.89
C VAL A 240 2.81 -4.58 15.18
N ALA A 241 1.77 -5.33 15.52
CA ALA A 241 0.43 -4.82 15.81
C ALA A 241 0.03 -5.08 17.27
N ASP A 242 0.00 -4.05 18.12
CA ASP A 242 -0.42 -4.15 19.52
C ASP A 242 -1.95 -4.08 19.66
N LEU A 243 -2.59 -5.25 19.79
CA LEU A 243 -4.02 -5.35 20.07
C LEU A 243 -4.38 -4.79 21.46
N GLY A 244 -3.39 -4.67 22.36
CA GLY A 244 -3.53 -3.95 23.62
C GLY A 244 -3.77 -2.45 23.42
N ASP A 245 -3.19 -1.83 22.39
CA ASP A 245 -3.49 -0.44 22.03
C ASP A 245 -4.94 -0.30 21.55
N VAL A 246 -5.43 -1.21 20.70
CA VAL A 246 -6.84 -1.22 20.26
C VAL A 246 -7.81 -1.28 21.45
N LEU A 247 -7.51 -2.10 22.46
CA LEU A 247 -8.27 -2.13 23.72
C LEU A 247 -8.17 -0.80 24.50
N LYS A 248 -6.98 -0.21 24.63
CA LYS A 248 -6.79 1.10 25.28
C LYS A 248 -7.62 2.17 24.58
N LYS A 249 -7.67 2.16 23.24
CA LYS A 249 -8.52 3.05 22.43
C LYS A 249 -10.00 2.82 22.70
N HIS A 250 -10.44 1.57 22.81
CA HIS A 250 -11.82 1.26 23.18
C HIS A 250 -12.19 1.84 24.55
N LEU A 251 -11.34 1.64 25.57
CA LEU A 251 -11.56 2.20 26.91
C LEU A 251 -11.53 3.75 26.91
N ARG A 252 -10.62 4.35 26.14
CA ARG A 252 -10.53 5.82 25.94
C ARG A 252 -11.81 6.35 25.29
N TRP A 253 -12.35 5.64 24.29
CA TRP A 253 -13.62 5.97 23.65
C TRP A 253 -14.78 5.96 24.64
N THR A 254 -14.96 4.86 25.38
CA THR A 254 -16.08 4.70 26.33
C THR A 254 -16.07 5.78 27.42
N ARG A 255 -14.89 6.28 27.81
CA ARG A 255 -14.77 7.38 28.79
C ARG A 255 -15.06 8.75 28.17
N ALA A 256 -14.53 9.03 26.99
CA ALA A 256 -14.63 10.35 26.37
C ALA A 256 -15.97 10.59 25.66
N LEU A 257 -16.60 9.54 25.12
CA LEU A 257 -17.90 9.59 24.43
C LEU A 257 -18.85 8.53 25.02
N PRO A 258 -19.25 8.64 26.30
CA PRO A 258 -20.01 7.59 26.99
C PRO A 258 -21.40 7.35 26.39
N ARG A 259 -21.95 8.32 25.65
CA ARG A 259 -23.26 8.24 24.98
C ARG A 259 -23.19 7.69 23.55
N VAL A 260 -21.98 7.49 23.00
CA VAL A 260 -21.77 7.18 21.59
C VAL A 260 -21.24 5.76 21.43
N THR A 261 -21.99 4.91 20.76
CA THR A 261 -21.57 3.53 20.47
C THR A 261 -20.66 3.51 19.24
N PRO A 262 -19.42 2.99 19.34
CA PRO A 262 -18.53 2.92 18.18
C PRO A 262 -18.98 1.80 17.23
N PHE A 263 -19.00 2.11 15.94
CA PHE A 263 -19.09 1.17 14.83
C PHE A 263 -17.78 1.26 14.04
N TYR A 264 -16.88 0.30 14.20
CA TYR A 264 -15.56 0.38 13.58
C TYR A 264 -15.66 0.34 12.05
N ALA A 265 -15.05 1.32 11.37
CA ALA A 265 -15.00 1.38 9.91
C ALA A 265 -14.02 0.33 9.37
N VAL A 266 -14.55 -0.81 8.92
CA VAL A 266 -13.77 -2.00 8.51
C VAL A 266 -12.72 -1.65 7.45
N LYS A 267 -13.13 -0.85 6.46
CA LYS A 267 -12.26 -0.31 5.40
C LYS A 267 -10.95 0.33 5.86
N CYS A 268 -10.86 0.83 7.09
CA CYS A 268 -9.65 1.47 7.60
C CYS A 268 -8.50 0.46 7.78
N ASN A 269 -8.81 -0.71 8.32
CA ASN A 269 -7.93 -1.86 8.44
C ASN A 269 -8.81 -3.10 8.67
N ASP A 270 -8.86 -3.97 7.67
CA ASP A 270 -9.73 -5.15 7.61
C ASP A 270 -9.04 -6.40 8.16
N SER A 271 -7.96 -6.25 8.92
CA SER A 271 -7.30 -7.35 9.61
C SER A 271 -8.29 -8.13 10.49
N ARG A 272 -8.42 -9.43 10.21
CA ARG A 272 -9.27 -10.35 10.97
C ARG A 272 -8.99 -10.30 12.47
N ALA A 273 -7.73 -10.12 12.89
CA ALA A 273 -7.36 -10.06 14.30
C ALA A 273 -7.89 -8.79 15.00
N VAL A 274 -7.83 -7.64 14.33
CA VAL A 274 -8.42 -6.39 14.83
C VAL A 274 -9.94 -6.50 14.91
N LEU A 275 -10.57 -6.99 13.85
CA LEU A 275 -12.03 -7.18 13.81
C LEU A 275 -12.50 -8.14 14.91
N GLN A 276 -11.81 -9.26 15.12
CA GLN A 276 -12.13 -10.20 16.20
C GLN A 276 -11.97 -9.56 17.59
N THR A 277 -10.94 -8.75 17.79
CA THR A 277 -10.68 -8.04 19.06
C THR A 277 -11.82 -7.06 19.35
N LEU A 278 -12.20 -6.22 18.38
CA LEU A 278 -13.33 -5.28 18.48
C LEU A 278 -14.67 -6.00 18.63
N ALA A 279 -14.86 -7.12 17.92
CA ALA A 279 -16.07 -7.93 18.01
C ALA A 279 -16.26 -8.47 19.43
N THR A 280 -15.17 -8.93 20.06
CA THR A 280 -15.14 -9.45 21.45
C THR A 280 -15.46 -8.36 22.48
N MET A 281 -14.98 -7.13 22.27
CA MET A 281 -15.31 -5.97 23.10
C MET A 281 -16.73 -5.43 22.86
N GLY A 282 -17.40 -5.93 21.82
CA GLY A 282 -18.80 -5.61 21.57
C GLY A 282 -19.06 -4.34 20.75
N THR A 283 -18.05 -3.87 20.02
CA THR A 283 -18.11 -2.76 19.05
C THR A 283 -19.01 -3.11 17.86
N GLY A 284 -19.73 -2.13 17.28
CA GLY A 284 -20.40 -2.32 15.99
C GLY A 284 -19.41 -2.28 14.82
N PHE A 285 -19.87 -2.44 13.58
CA PHE A 285 -19.05 -2.36 12.38
C PHE A 285 -19.75 -1.57 11.27
N ASP A 286 -19.04 -0.58 10.74
CA ASP A 286 -19.37 0.10 9.48
C ASP A 286 -18.71 -0.69 8.34
N CYS A 287 -19.57 -1.26 7.48
CA CYS A 287 -19.17 -1.99 6.29
C CYS A 287 -19.51 -1.19 5.02
N ALA A 288 -18.58 -1.16 4.07
CA ALA A 288 -18.68 -0.46 2.79
C ALA A 288 -19.10 -1.35 1.61
N SER A 289 -19.06 -2.68 1.76
CA SER A 289 -19.35 -3.64 0.68
C SER A 289 -19.83 -5.01 1.18
N LYS A 290 -20.26 -5.84 0.23
CA LYS A 290 -20.66 -7.24 0.46
C LYS A 290 -19.58 -8.05 1.18
N THR A 291 -18.32 -7.88 0.79
CA THR A 291 -17.20 -8.68 1.32
C THR A 291 -16.82 -8.27 2.74
N GLU A 292 -16.93 -6.98 3.09
CA GLU A 292 -16.77 -6.54 4.47
C GLU A 292 -17.89 -7.08 5.38
N ILE A 293 -19.14 -7.09 4.91
CA ILE A 293 -20.26 -7.74 5.62
C ILE A 293 -19.96 -9.23 5.83
N GLN A 294 -19.54 -9.94 4.78
CA GLN A 294 -19.14 -11.36 4.87
C GLN A 294 -18.04 -11.59 5.91
N LEU A 295 -17.00 -10.75 5.88
CA LEU A 295 -15.87 -10.84 6.80
C LEU A 295 -16.33 -10.67 8.25
N VAL A 296 -17.11 -9.64 8.55
CA VAL A 296 -17.62 -9.35 9.89
C VAL A 296 -18.56 -10.45 10.39
N GLN A 297 -19.49 -10.92 9.56
CA GLN A 297 -20.40 -12.02 9.93
C GLN A 297 -19.66 -13.36 10.13
N SER A 298 -18.57 -13.61 9.39
CA SER A 298 -17.73 -14.80 9.60
C SER A 298 -17.02 -14.85 10.97
N LEU A 299 -17.09 -13.76 11.75
CA LEU A 299 -16.58 -13.66 13.12
C LEU A 299 -17.68 -13.85 14.17
N GLY A 300 -18.91 -14.18 13.76
CA GLY A 300 -20.06 -14.35 14.65
C GLY A 300 -20.68 -13.03 15.12
N VAL A 301 -20.46 -11.94 14.38
CA VAL A 301 -21.09 -10.64 14.68
C VAL A 301 -22.52 -10.62 14.16
N GLU A 302 -23.46 -10.33 15.06
CA GLU A 302 -24.89 -10.22 14.73
C GLU A 302 -25.17 -9.07 13.74
N PRO A 303 -26.12 -9.23 12.80
CA PRO A 303 -26.45 -8.20 11.82
C PRO A 303 -26.87 -6.85 12.42
N SER A 304 -27.43 -6.83 13.64
CA SER A 304 -27.80 -5.61 14.35
C SER A 304 -26.61 -4.75 14.77
N ARG A 305 -25.41 -5.30 14.77
CA ARG A 305 -24.13 -4.61 15.02
C ARG A 305 -23.44 -4.17 13.72
N ILE A 306 -24.12 -4.24 12.58
CA ILE A 306 -23.59 -3.83 11.29
C ILE A 306 -24.43 -2.68 10.74
N ILE A 307 -23.76 -1.60 10.34
CA ILE A 307 -24.32 -0.56 9.48
C ILE A 307 -23.66 -0.64 8.10
N TYR A 308 -24.45 -0.72 7.04
CA TYR A 308 -23.95 -0.65 5.67
C TYR A 308 -23.88 0.84 5.25
N ALA A 309 -22.76 1.51 5.58
CA ALA A 309 -22.65 2.95 5.50
C ALA A 309 -22.08 3.51 4.18
N ASN A 310 -22.10 2.73 3.10
CA ASN A 310 -21.88 3.26 1.76
C ASN A 310 -23.17 3.90 1.21
N PRO A 311 -23.21 5.20 0.87
CA PRO A 311 -24.43 5.82 0.36
C PRO A 311 -24.83 5.41 -1.07
N CYS A 312 -23.91 4.84 -1.85
CA CYS A 312 -24.08 4.52 -3.27
C CYS A 312 -23.78 3.03 -3.55
N LYS A 313 -24.75 2.14 -3.32
CA LYS A 313 -24.52 0.67 -3.25
C LYS A 313 -24.95 -0.08 -4.50
N GLN A 314 -24.22 -1.08 -4.95
CA GLN A 314 -24.72 -1.95 -6.03
C GLN A 314 -26.01 -2.68 -5.62
N VAL A 315 -26.96 -2.84 -6.55
CA VAL A 315 -28.28 -3.45 -6.27
C VAL A 315 -28.14 -4.88 -5.72
N SER A 316 -27.28 -5.70 -6.32
CA SER A 316 -27.00 -7.05 -5.81
C SER A 316 -26.43 -7.05 -4.39
N TYR A 317 -25.68 -6.02 -4.00
CA TYR A 317 -25.10 -5.92 -2.66
C TYR A 317 -26.16 -5.47 -1.64
N ILE A 318 -27.13 -4.65 -2.04
CA ILE A 318 -28.31 -4.33 -1.22
C ILE A 318 -29.12 -5.61 -0.97
N LYS A 319 -29.37 -6.41 -2.02
CA LYS A 319 -30.06 -7.71 -1.89
C LYS A 319 -29.31 -8.68 -0.98
N TYR A 320 -27.98 -8.72 -1.09
CA TYR A 320 -27.14 -9.53 -0.21
C TYR A 320 -27.30 -9.09 1.26
N ALA A 321 -27.19 -7.78 1.55
CA ALA A 321 -27.39 -7.25 2.89
C ALA A 321 -28.77 -7.61 3.46
N SER A 322 -29.82 -7.49 2.65
CA SER A 322 -31.18 -7.92 3.01
C SER A 322 -31.24 -9.42 3.36
N ALA A 323 -30.67 -10.27 2.50
CA ALA A 323 -30.63 -11.72 2.72
C ALA A 323 -29.81 -12.13 3.97
N GLN A 324 -28.82 -11.33 4.36
CA GLN A 324 -28.01 -11.54 5.56
C GLN A 324 -28.59 -10.87 6.83
N GLY A 325 -29.77 -10.25 6.73
CA GLY A 325 -30.43 -9.58 7.86
C GLY A 325 -29.82 -8.25 8.27
N VAL A 326 -28.92 -7.66 7.48
CA VAL A 326 -28.34 -6.33 7.74
C VAL A 326 -29.37 -5.27 7.32
N GLN A 327 -29.96 -4.58 8.31
CA GLN A 327 -31.07 -3.65 8.08
C GLN A 327 -30.64 -2.19 7.98
N MET A 328 -29.63 -1.77 8.74
CA MET A 328 -29.21 -0.36 8.79
C MET A 328 -28.34 -0.01 7.58
N MET A 329 -28.76 1.00 6.81
CA MET A 329 -28.02 1.43 5.61
C MET A 329 -28.10 2.94 5.41
N THR A 330 -27.01 3.55 4.93
CA THR A 330 -27.01 4.98 4.60
C THR A 330 -27.48 5.25 3.17
N PHE A 331 -27.99 6.46 2.92
CA PHE A 331 -28.30 6.96 1.57
C PHE A 331 -28.22 8.49 1.53
N ASP A 332 -28.03 9.06 0.34
CA ASP A 332 -28.00 10.52 0.15
C ASP A 332 -28.56 10.97 -1.22
N SER A 333 -29.29 10.09 -1.90
CA SER A 333 -29.87 10.38 -3.21
C SER A 333 -31.20 9.69 -3.44
N GLU A 334 -32.04 10.28 -4.29
CA GLU A 334 -33.33 9.72 -4.65
C GLU A 334 -33.20 8.37 -5.37
N VAL A 335 -32.20 8.24 -6.25
CA VAL A 335 -31.95 7.00 -6.99
C VAL A 335 -31.63 5.85 -6.02
N GLU A 336 -30.94 6.13 -4.92
CA GLU A 336 -30.67 5.14 -3.88
C GLU A 336 -31.96 4.67 -3.19
N LEU A 337 -32.87 5.59 -2.86
CA LEU A 337 -34.20 5.24 -2.31
C LEU A 337 -34.96 4.31 -3.25
N MET A 338 -34.98 4.61 -4.56
CA MET A 338 -35.65 3.76 -5.54
C MET A 338 -35.07 2.34 -5.61
N LYS A 339 -33.75 2.20 -5.41
CA LYS A 339 -33.09 0.89 -5.37
C LYS A 339 -33.44 0.11 -4.12
N VAL A 340 -33.42 0.77 -2.95
CA VAL A 340 -33.79 0.14 -1.67
C VAL A 340 -35.24 -0.31 -1.70
N ALA A 341 -36.18 0.53 -2.15
CA ALA A 341 -37.60 0.18 -2.24
C ALA A 341 -37.88 -1.09 -3.06
N ARG A 342 -37.00 -1.45 -4.00
CA ARG A 342 -37.12 -2.65 -4.85
C ARG A 342 -36.37 -3.87 -4.32
N SER A 343 -35.43 -3.66 -3.39
CA SER A 343 -34.39 -4.67 -3.08
C SER A 343 -34.27 -4.99 -1.59
N HIS A 344 -34.77 -4.11 -0.72
CA HIS A 344 -34.73 -4.27 0.73
C HIS A 344 -35.82 -3.39 1.38
N ASP A 345 -37.06 -3.87 1.31
CA ASP A 345 -38.26 -3.18 1.81
C ASP A 345 -38.30 -2.99 3.34
N ASN A 346 -37.52 -3.78 4.07
CA ASN A 346 -37.40 -3.71 5.53
C ASN A 346 -36.15 -2.96 6.01
N ALA A 347 -35.43 -2.28 5.11
CA ALA A 347 -34.25 -1.50 5.47
C ALA A 347 -34.61 -0.36 6.45
N LYS A 348 -33.73 -0.12 7.41
CA LYS A 348 -33.76 1.02 8.32
C LYS A 348 -32.77 2.05 7.80
N LEU A 349 -33.28 3.09 7.15
CA LEU A 349 -32.45 4.02 6.41
C LEU A 349 -31.97 5.19 7.27
N VAL A 350 -30.71 5.57 7.05
CA VAL A 350 -30.04 6.68 7.72
C VAL A 350 -29.63 7.69 6.65
N LEU A 351 -30.21 8.88 6.69
CA LEU A 351 -29.94 9.92 5.69
C LEU A 351 -28.57 10.55 5.96
N ARG A 352 -27.64 10.47 5.00
CA ARG A 352 -26.32 11.09 5.14
C ARG A 352 -26.35 12.55 4.67
N ILE A 353 -25.97 13.50 5.53
CA ILE A 353 -25.91 14.93 5.20
C ILE A 353 -24.49 15.39 4.87
N ALA A 354 -24.40 16.47 4.09
CA ALA A 354 -23.16 17.16 3.78
C ALA A 354 -22.62 17.91 5.01
N THR A 355 -21.30 18.10 5.07
CA THR A 355 -20.61 18.82 6.14
C THR A 355 -19.59 19.80 5.55
N ASP A 356 -19.17 20.81 6.33
CA ASP A 356 -17.98 21.59 5.99
C ASP A 356 -16.72 20.78 6.30
N ASP A 357 -16.22 20.05 5.30
CA ASP A 357 -14.96 19.32 5.38
C ASP A 357 -13.78 20.06 4.74
N SER A 358 -13.92 21.37 4.48
CA SER A 358 -12.93 22.16 3.71
C SER A 358 -11.53 22.14 4.31
N LYS A 359 -11.41 21.91 5.62
CA LYS A 359 -10.14 21.84 6.37
C LYS A 359 -9.74 20.40 6.74
N ALA A 360 -10.53 19.40 6.40
CA ALA A 360 -10.17 18.00 6.64
C ALA A 360 -9.04 17.57 5.70
N VAL A 361 -8.22 16.62 6.13
CA VAL A 361 -7.14 16.06 5.30
C VAL A 361 -7.72 15.35 4.07
N CYS A 362 -8.76 14.52 4.27
CA CYS A 362 -9.49 13.87 3.20
C CYS A 362 -10.95 14.34 3.20
N ARG A 363 -11.34 14.97 2.08
CA ARG A 363 -12.67 15.56 1.87
C ARG A 363 -13.63 14.54 1.25
N LEU A 364 -14.79 14.38 1.86
CA LEU A 364 -15.81 13.39 1.48
C LEU A 364 -17.10 14.04 0.96
N SER A 365 -17.39 15.28 1.35
CA SER A 365 -18.62 16.01 1.03
C SER A 365 -18.72 16.43 -0.45
N VAL A 366 -17.59 16.38 -1.18
CA VAL A 366 -17.60 16.52 -2.65
C VAL A 366 -18.26 15.32 -3.35
N LYS A 367 -18.26 14.15 -2.70
CA LYS A 367 -18.79 12.89 -3.21
C LYS A 367 -20.10 12.48 -2.52
N PHE A 368 -20.21 12.68 -1.21
CA PHE A 368 -21.33 12.20 -0.40
C PHE A 368 -21.99 13.30 0.45
N GLY A 369 -23.22 13.05 0.88
CA GLY A 369 -23.98 13.93 1.76
C GLY A 369 -24.97 14.81 1.01
N ALA A 370 -26.22 14.78 1.45
CA ALA A 370 -27.26 15.67 0.98
C ALA A 370 -27.18 17.03 1.68
N THR A 371 -27.44 18.12 0.96
CA THR A 371 -27.66 19.43 1.58
C THR A 371 -28.95 19.40 2.41
N LEU A 372 -29.13 20.34 3.36
CA LEU A 372 -30.36 20.44 4.13
C LEU A 372 -31.62 20.57 3.24
N LYS A 373 -31.52 21.37 2.17
CA LYS A 373 -32.58 21.53 1.17
C LYS A 373 -32.92 20.20 0.49
N ASN A 374 -31.92 19.45 0.04
CA ASN A 374 -32.13 18.16 -0.60
C ASN A 374 -32.61 17.10 0.40
N SER A 375 -32.19 17.19 1.67
CA SER A 375 -32.59 16.25 2.72
C SER A 375 -34.11 16.24 2.93
N ARG A 376 -34.76 17.41 2.87
CA ARG A 376 -36.23 17.48 2.94
C ARG A 376 -36.90 16.73 1.78
N LEU A 377 -36.43 16.97 0.56
CA LEU A 377 -36.96 16.31 -0.64
C LEU A 377 -36.77 14.79 -0.57
N LEU A 378 -35.64 14.34 -0.03
CA LEU A 378 -35.35 12.92 0.16
C LEU A 378 -36.27 12.27 1.21
N LEU A 379 -36.57 12.96 2.31
CA LEU A 379 -37.51 12.47 3.33
C LEU A 379 -38.94 12.37 2.75
N GLU A 380 -39.39 13.39 2.02
CA GLU A 380 -40.70 13.37 1.34
C GLU A 380 -40.77 12.20 0.34
N ARG A 381 -39.71 12.02 -0.46
CA ARG A 381 -39.63 10.94 -1.44
C ARG A 381 -39.56 9.55 -0.81
N ALA A 382 -38.87 9.39 0.31
CA ALA A 382 -38.85 8.14 1.06
C ALA A 382 -40.25 7.78 1.57
N LYS A 383 -41.06 8.79 1.95
CA LYS A 383 -42.43 8.59 2.45
C LYS A 383 -43.34 8.09 1.35
N GLU A 384 -43.22 8.68 0.16
CA GLU A 384 -43.94 8.25 -1.05
C GLU A 384 -43.61 6.80 -1.43
N LEU A 385 -42.36 6.37 -1.19
CA LEU A 385 -41.89 5.01 -1.46
C LEU A 385 -42.19 4.02 -0.32
N GLY A 386 -42.77 4.47 0.80
CA GLY A 386 -43.06 3.62 1.96
C GLY A 386 -41.83 3.14 2.72
N LEU A 387 -40.69 3.85 2.60
CA LEU A 387 -39.43 3.50 3.25
C LEU A 387 -39.34 4.09 4.66
N ASP A 388 -38.70 3.36 5.57
CA ASP A 388 -38.51 3.76 6.96
C ASP A 388 -37.17 4.49 7.14
N ILE A 389 -37.23 5.79 7.37
CA ILE A 389 -36.07 6.62 7.71
C ILE A 389 -36.01 6.72 9.24
N ILE A 390 -34.94 6.20 9.84
CA ILE A 390 -34.78 6.13 11.29
C ILE A 390 -33.79 7.16 11.84
N GLY A 391 -33.06 7.86 10.98
CA GLY A 391 -31.93 8.65 11.46
C GLY A 391 -31.18 9.48 10.43
N VAL A 392 -30.14 10.14 10.93
CA VAL A 392 -29.24 10.98 10.14
C VAL A 392 -27.79 10.57 10.43
N SER A 393 -26.96 10.53 9.39
CA SER A 393 -25.51 10.38 9.52
C SER A 393 -24.77 11.55 8.89
N PHE A 394 -23.54 11.78 9.31
CA PHE A 394 -22.62 12.70 8.65
C PHE A 394 -21.17 12.25 8.83
N HIS A 395 -20.23 12.81 8.07
CA HIS A 395 -18.80 12.59 8.30
C HIS A 395 -18.03 13.85 7.94
N VAL A 396 -17.35 14.45 8.92
CA VAL A 396 -16.66 15.76 8.80
C VAL A 396 -15.34 15.72 8.02
N GLY A 397 -15.15 14.69 7.17
CA GLY A 397 -13.86 14.36 6.54
C GLY A 397 -12.88 13.59 7.45
N SER A 398 -12.00 12.78 6.83
CA SER A 398 -10.99 12.03 7.57
C SER A 398 -9.81 12.95 7.93
N GLY A 399 -9.27 12.80 9.16
CA GLY A 399 -8.26 13.72 9.69
C GLY A 399 -8.83 15.12 9.91
N CYS A 400 -9.94 15.21 10.67
CA CYS A 400 -10.58 16.49 10.99
C CYS A 400 -9.59 17.41 11.75
N THR A 401 -9.39 18.63 11.25
CA THR A 401 -8.52 19.62 11.88
C THR A 401 -9.29 20.70 12.64
N ASP A 402 -10.58 20.86 12.35
CA ASP A 402 -11.48 21.87 12.93
C ASP A 402 -12.67 21.22 13.65
N PRO A 403 -12.59 21.03 14.98
CA PRO A 403 -13.64 20.36 15.75
C PRO A 403 -15.04 20.99 15.67
N GLU A 404 -15.15 22.29 15.40
CA GLU A 404 -16.45 22.99 15.33
C GLU A 404 -17.33 22.46 14.18
N THR A 405 -16.72 21.83 13.18
CA THR A 405 -17.44 21.14 12.10
C THR A 405 -18.37 20.05 12.62
N TYR A 406 -18.03 19.35 13.71
CA TYR A 406 -18.94 18.40 14.36
C TYR A 406 -20.13 19.11 15.01
N SER A 407 -19.90 20.22 15.71
CA SER A 407 -20.97 20.98 16.36
C SER A 407 -22.00 21.46 15.34
N GLN A 408 -21.52 22.00 14.20
CA GLN A 408 -22.38 22.40 13.09
C GLN A 408 -23.12 21.20 12.48
N ALA A 409 -22.44 20.10 12.21
CA ALA A 409 -23.06 18.91 11.64
C ALA A 409 -24.12 18.28 12.56
N ILE A 410 -23.91 18.31 13.88
CA ILE A 410 -24.90 17.89 14.88
C ILE A 410 -26.12 18.82 14.87
N ALA A 411 -25.92 20.13 14.76
CA ALA A 411 -27.02 21.10 14.63
C ALA A 411 -27.80 20.89 13.33
N ASP A 412 -27.12 20.64 12.22
CA ASP A 412 -27.73 20.36 10.92
C ASP A 412 -28.50 19.03 10.95
N ALA A 413 -27.96 18.01 11.61
CA ALA A 413 -28.66 16.75 11.84
C ALA A 413 -29.94 16.95 12.65
N ARG A 414 -29.94 17.82 13.68
CA ARG A 414 -31.16 18.17 14.43
C ARG A 414 -32.24 18.77 13.52
N CYS A 415 -31.85 19.69 12.63
CA CYS A 415 -32.79 20.24 11.65
C CYS A 415 -33.41 19.15 10.77
N VAL A 416 -32.63 18.17 10.31
CA VAL A 416 -33.16 17.04 9.52
C VAL A 416 -34.02 16.10 10.33
N PHE A 417 -33.68 15.85 11.59
CA PHE A 417 -34.54 15.11 12.51
C PHE A 417 -35.90 15.79 12.68
N ASP A 418 -35.94 17.12 12.85
CA ASP A 418 -37.18 17.88 12.99
C ASP A 418 -38.04 17.76 11.73
N MET A 419 -37.42 17.90 10.55
CA MET A 419 -38.09 17.66 9.26
C MET A 419 -38.63 16.22 9.14
N GLY A 420 -37.89 15.23 9.63
CA GLY A 420 -38.33 13.83 9.65
C GLY A 420 -39.56 13.62 10.54
N VAL A 421 -39.55 14.19 11.75
CA VAL A 421 -40.67 14.11 12.70
C VAL A 421 -41.91 14.82 12.14
N GLU A 422 -41.76 15.99 11.51
CA GLU A 422 -42.85 16.69 10.81
C GLU A 422 -43.52 15.82 9.74
N LEU A 423 -42.74 15.01 9.02
CA LEU A 423 -43.22 14.06 8.00
C LEU A 423 -43.69 12.71 8.60
N GLY A 424 -43.70 12.60 9.92
CA GLY A 424 -44.18 11.44 10.67
C GLY A 424 -43.21 10.25 10.68
N TYR A 425 -41.90 10.50 10.64
CA TYR A 425 -40.87 9.49 10.90
C TYR A 425 -40.56 9.37 12.39
N SER A 426 -40.20 8.16 12.82
CA SER A 426 -39.67 7.91 14.15
C SER A 426 -38.14 7.97 14.13
N MET A 427 -37.61 9.19 14.19
CA MET A 427 -36.17 9.44 14.15
C MET A 427 -35.51 9.04 15.48
N THR A 428 -34.74 7.97 15.47
CA THR A 428 -34.20 7.29 16.66
C THR A 428 -32.68 7.07 16.64
N LEU A 429 -32.00 7.36 15.53
CA LEU A 429 -30.56 7.11 15.37
C LEU A 429 -29.81 8.34 14.83
N LEU A 430 -28.81 8.80 15.57
CA LEU A 430 -27.82 9.76 15.07
C LEU A 430 -26.49 9.04 14.89
N ASP A 431 -25.88 9.22 13.74
CA ASP A 431 -24.53 8.73 13.45
C ASP A 431 -23.59 9.91 13.16
N ILE A 432 -22.59 10.10 14.01
CA ILE A 432 -21.65 11.22 13.90
C ILE A 432 -20.42 10.92 13.02
N GLY A 433 -20.37 9.73 12.40
CA GLY A 433 -19.32 9.33 11.47
C GLY A 433 -17.93 9.23 12.11
N GLY A 434 -16.91 9.51 11.30
CA GLY A 434 -15.50 9.45 11.69
C GLY A 434 -14.78 10.79 11.56
N GLY A 435 -13.45 10.75 11.46
CA GLY A 435 -12.58 11.94 11.40
C GLY A 435 -11.67 12.11 12.61
N PHE A 436 -11.82 11.24 13.61
CA PHE A 436 -11.01 11.20 14.83
C PHE A 436 -9.54 10.83 14.55
N PRO A 437 -8.57 11.49 15.21
CA PRO A 437 -7.16 11.18 15.06
C PRO A 437 -6.83 9.81 15.69
N GLY A 438 -5.88 9.10 15.08
CA GLY A 438 -5.41 7.79 15.57
C GLY A 438 -4.24 7.86 16.55
N THR A 439 -3.65 9.04 16.72
CA THR A 439 -2.45 9.30 17.51
C THR A 439 -2.53 10.67 18.17
N ASP A 440 -1.74 10.90 19.20
CA ASP A 440 -1.63 12.20 19.87
C ASP A 440 -0.61 13.14 19.19
N ALA A 441 -0.02 12.72 18.06
CA ALA A 441 0.94 13.51 17.28
C ALA A 441 0.26 14.64 16.47
N PHE A 442 -1.05 14.56 16.26
CA PHE A 442 -1.80 15.58 15.54
C PHE A 442 -2.11 16.80 16.43
N LYS A 443 -2.12 17.99 15.83
CA LYS A 443 -2.46 19.26 16.51
C LYS A 443 -3.84 19.22 17.18
N THR A 444 -4.80 18.58 16.51
CA THR A 444 -6.16 18.36 16.98
C THR A 444 -6.25 16.95 17.54
N THR A 445 -6.30 16.82 18.87
CA THR A 445 -6.34 15.54 19.58
C THR A 445 -7.78 15.03 19.73
N PHE A 446 -7.93 13.76 20.09
CA PHE A 446 -9.23 13.14 20.32
C PHE A 446 -10.04 13.90 21.39
N GLU A 447 -9.42 14.25 22.52
CA GLU A 447 -10.11 14.94 23.63
C GLU A 447 -10.65 16.30 23.19
N LYS A 448 -9.88 17.06 22.39
CA LYS A 448 -10.34 18.37 21.86
C LYS A 448 -11.59 18.22 21.00
N ILE A 449 -11.66 17.16 20.18
CA ILE A 449 -12.84 16.87 19.38
C ILE A 449 -14.02 16.48 20.28
N THR A 450 -13.81 15.58 21.25
CA THR A 450 -14.88 15.13 22.15
C THR A 450 -15.41 16.24 23.07
N ALA A 451 -14.57 17.21 23.43
CA ALA A 451 -14.95 18.38 24.22
C ALA A 451 -15.92 19.32 23.48
N VAL A 452 -15.95 19.27 22.14
CA VAL A 452 -16.92 19.98 21.30
C VAL A 452 -18.16 19.12 21.02
N ILE A 453 -17.95 17.82 20.77
CA ILE A 453 -19.05 16.88 20.47
C ILE A 453 -20.01 16.74 21.66
N ASN A 454 -19.52 16.47 22.87
CA ASN A 454 -20.41 16.18 24.01
C ASN A 454 -21.39 17.33 24.31
N PRO A 455 -20.96 18.61 24.44
CA PRO A 455 -21.90 19.71 24.63
C PRO A 455 -22.89 19.90 23.48
N ALA A 456 -22.45 19.67 22.23
CA ALA A 456 -23.35 19.73 21.08
C ALA A 456 -24.40 18.61 21.13
N LEU A 457 -24.01 17.38 21.48
CA LEU A 457 -24.94 16.27 21.68
C LEU A 457 -25.91 16.57 22.82
N ASP A 458 -25.45 17.07 23.96
CA ASP A 458 -26.33 17.38 25.09
C ASP A 458 -27.33 18.51 24.76
N LYS A 459 -26.93 19.47 23.92
CA LYS A 459 -27.79 20.57 23.46
C LYS A 459 -28.85 20.12 22.45
N TYR A 460 -28.46 19.34 21.44
CA TYR A 460 -29.32 19.04 20.29
C TYR A 460 -30.00 17.67 20.37
N PHE A 461 -29.41 16.74 21.12
CA PHE A 461 -29.88 15.36 21.31
C PHE A 461 -29.68 14.96 22.78
N PRO A 462 -30.42 15.54 23.73
CA PRO A 462 -30.25 15.25 25.16
C PRO A 462 -30.54 13.77 25.48
N ALA A 463 -30.02 13.26 26.59
CA ALA A 463 -30.09 11.82 26.92
C ALA A 463 -31.52 11.28 27.08
N ASP A 464 -32.48 12.14 27.44
CA ASP A 464 -33.90 11.83 27.57
C ASP A 464 -34.67 11.84 26.24
N SER A 465 -34.03 12.24 25.12
CA SER A 465 -34.65 12.23 23.79
C SER A 465 -34.93 10.82 23.25
N GLY A 466 -34.34 9.77 23.84
CA GLY A 466 -34.46 8.39 23.38
C GLY A 466 -33.67 8.09 22.08
N VAL A 467 -32.87 9.03 21.59
CA VAL A 467 -32.04 8.85 20.38
C VAL A 467 -30.78 8.06 20.71
N GLY A 468 -30.57 6.94 20.01
CA GLY A 468 -29.31 6.21 20.02
C GLY A 468 -28.26 6.97 19.21
N ILE A 469 -27.05 7.10 19.74
CA ILE A 469 -25.95 7.79 19.07
C ILE A 469 -24.85 6.79 18.76
N ILE A 470 -24.46 6.71 17.50
CA ILE A 470 -23.35 5.89 17.01
C ILE A 470 -22.30 6.78 16.32
N ALA A 471 -21.13 6.21 16.05
CA ALA A 471 -20.08 6.83 15.26
C ALA A 471 -19.35 5.77 14.44
N GLU A 472 -18.60 6.19 13.43
CA GLU A 472 -17.86 5.34 12.49
C GLU A 472 -16.31 5.49 12.60
N PRO A 473 -15.70 5.33 13.79
CA PRO A 473 -14.26 5.52 13.94
C PRO A 473 -13.46 4.39 13.27
N GLY A 474 -12.68 4.73 12.24
CA GLY A 474 -11.62 3.87 11.68
C GLY A 474 -10.26 4.18 12.31
N ARG A 475 -9.64 5.26 11.81
CA ARG A 475 -8.27 5.71 12.15
C ARG A 475 -7.96 5.72 13.65
N PHE A 476 -8.92 6.18 14.47
CA PHE A 476 -8.81 6.25 15.92
C PHE A 476 -8.35 4.93 16.56
N TYR A 477 -8.93 3.82 16.12
CA TYR A 477 -8.73 2.50 16.74
C TYR A 477 -7.39 1.87 16.39
N VAL A 478 -6.89 2.09 15.17
CA VAL A 478 -5.83 1.24 14.61
C VAL A 478 -4.54 1.96 14.30
N ALA A 479 -4.51 3.28 14.09
CA ALA A 479 -3.29 3.94 13.58
C ALA A 479 -2.06 3.64 14.45
N SER A 480 -2.05 4.03 15.73
CA SER A 480 -0.92 3.80 16.65
C SER A 480 -0.69 2.34 17.03
N ALA A 481 -1.65 1.44 16.77
CA ALA A 481 -1.50 0.04 17.12
C ALA A 481 -0.47 -0.66 16.24
N TYR A 482 -0.10 -0.09 15.09
CA TYR A 482 0.80 -0.72 14.12
C TYR A 482 2.09 0.10 13.96
N THR A 483 3.22 -0.62 14.00
CA THR A 483 4.53 -0.12 13.60
C THR A 483 5.06 -1.01 12.49
N LEU A 484 5.43 -0.39 11.37
CA LEU A 484 6.06 -1.06 10.22
C LEU A 484 7.58 -1.01 10.38
N ALA A 485 8.23 -2.17 10.23
CA ALA A 485 9.67 -2.29 10.11
C ALA A 485 10.03 -2.61 8.66
N VAL A 486 10.87 -1.78 8.05
CA VAL A 486 11.41 -1.98 6.69
C VAL A 486 12.92 -2.08 6.71
N ASN A 487 13.46 -2.92 5.84
CA ASN A 487 14.89 -3.13 5.68
C ASN A 487 15.44 -2.27 4.55
N ILE A 488 16.60 -1.64 4.76
CA ILE A 488 17.34 -0.98 3.68
C ILE A 488 17.94 -2.06 2.78
N ILE A 489 17.39 -2.22 1.58
CA ILE A 489 17.79 -3.27 0.62
C ILE A 489 18.82 -2.79 -0.40
N ALA A 490 18.88 -1.49 -0.67
CA ALA A 490 19.90 -0.89 -1.53
C ALA A 490 20.21 0.55 -1.09
N LYS A 491 21.34 1.06 -1.54
CA LYS A 491 21.83 2.39 -1.19
C LYS A 491 22.59 3.00 -2.36
N LYS A 492 22.40 4.30 -2.59
CA LYS A 492 23.24 5.12 -3.48
C LYS A 492 23.81 6.31 -2.73
N VAL A 493 24.99 6.74 -3.17
CA VAL A 493 25.67 7.93 -2.66
C VAL A 493 25.87 8.86 -3.85
N ASN A 494 25.24 10.03 -3.79
CA ASN A 494 25.39 11.06 -4.80
C ASN A 494 26.30 12.15 -4.25
N LEU A 495 27.39 12.44 -4.97
CA LEU A 495 28.29 13.54 -4.64
C LEU A 495 27.77 14.82 -5.31
N LYS A 496 27.70 15.94 -4.58
CA LYS A 496 27.42 17.24 -5.21
C LYS A 496 28.60 17.63 -6.09
N GLU A 497 28.33 18.17 -7.27
CA GLU A 497 29.36 18.83 -8.06
C GLU A 497 29.81 20.08 -7.32
N GLN A 498 31.12 20.21 -7.06
CA GLN A 498 31.69 21.40 -6.44
C GLN A 498 31.42 22.62 -7.33
N SER A 499 30.46 23.45 -6.96
CA SER A 499 30.45 24.85 -7.38
C SER A 499 31.63 25.52 -6.70
N GLY A 500 32.60 26.03 -7.45
CA GLY A 500 33.88 26.55 -6.95
C GLY A 500 33.77 27.77 -6.03
N SER A 501 33.31 27.57 -4.79
CA SER A 501 33.42 28.51 -3.68
C SER A 501 34.22 27.85 -2.56
N ASP A 502 35.41 28.40 -2.29
CA ASP A 502 36.37 27.97 -1.27
C ASP A 502 35.90 28.30 0.16
N ASP A 503 34.73 27.82 0.59
CA ASP A 503 34.29 27.90 1.99
C ASP A 503 34.65 26.60 2.72
N GLU A 504 35.79 26.62 3.44
CA GLU A 504 36.38 25.49 4.17
C GLU A 504 35.54 24.95 5.36
N ASP A 505 34.42 25.61 5.71
CA ASP A 505 33.57 25.23 6.86
C ASP A 505 32.35 24.32 6.51
N SER A 506 32.20 23.85 5.26
CA SER A 506 30.99 23.11 4.81
C SER A 506 31.12 21.59 4.58
N VAL A 507 32.11 20.95 5.23
CA VAL A 507 32.50 19.53 5.02
C VAL A 507 31.35 18.50 5.20
N THR A 508 30.23 18.86 5.83
CA THR A 508 29.07 17.96 6.01
C THR A 508 28.06 17.99 4.85
N SER A 509 28.24 18.84 3.83
CA SER A 509 27.21 19.14 2.82
C SER A 509 27.40 18.55 1.41
N ASP A 510 28.49 17.80 1.19
CA ASP A 510 28.97 17.39 -0.15
C ASP A 510 28.36 16.09 -0.71
N ARG A 511 27.58 15.35 0.09
CA ARG A 511 26.95 14.10 -0.36
C ARG A 511 25.49 13.97 0.07
N THR A 512 24.66 13.44 -0.81
CA THR A 512 23.28 13.03 -0.52
C THR A 512 23.15 11.51 -0.59
N LEU A 513 22.34 10.93 0.29
CA LEU A 513 22.14 9.48 0.37
C LEU A 513 20.76 9.11 -0.17
N MET A 514 20.68 7.98 -0.88
CA MET A 514 19.41 7.40 -1.31
C MET A 514 19.30 6.01 -0.71
N TYR A 515 18.25 5.76 0.06
CA TYR A 515 17.95 4.44 0.62
C TYR A 515 16.76 3.82 -0.09
N TYR A 516 16.88 2.55 -0.47
CA TYR A 516 15.78 1.77 -1.01
C TYR A 516 15.36 0.76 0.06
N VAL A 517 14.07 0.70 0.36
CA VAL A 517 13.50 -0.20 1.36
C VAL A 517 12.52 -1.21 0.75
N ASN A 518 12.31 -2.34 1.41
CA ASN A 518 11.50 -3.47 0.93
C ASN A 518 9.98 -3.33 1.19
N ASP A 519 9.48 -2.10 1.22
CA ASP A 519 8.06 -1.75 1.12
C ASP A 519 7.99 -0.36 0.46
N GLY A 520 6.84 0.07 -0.07
CA GLY A 520 6.73 1.29 -0.86
C GLY A 520 5.31 1.83 -1.02
N ILE A 521 5.11 2.78 -1.92
CA ILE A 521 3.81 3.45 -2.15
C ILE A 521 2.78 2.54 -2.82
N TYR A 522 3.20 1.44 -3.43
CA TYR A 522 2.28 0.41 -3.92
C TYR A 522 1.90 -0.60 -2.82
N GLY A 523 2.63 -0.57 -1.70
CA GLY A 523 2.43 -1.37 -0.50
C GLY A 523 1.85 -0.51 0.62
N SER A 524 2.57 -0.42 1.74
CA SER A 524 2.06 0.23 2.95
C SER A 524 1.99 1.76 2.90
N PHE A 525 2.72 2.39 1.99
CA PHE A 525 2.90 3.85 1.94
C PHE A 525 2.01 4.54 0.91
N GLN A 526 0.94 3.90 0.45
CA GLN A 526 0.11 4.45 -0.62
C GLN A 526 -0.53 5.78 -0.25
N ASP A 527 -0.90 6.01 1.02
CA ASP A 527 -1.43 7.29 1.50
C ASP A 527 -0.47 8.48 1.31
N VAL A 528 0.84 8.23 1.15
CA VAL A 528 1.83 9.28 0.84
C VAL A 528 1.56 9.92 -0.52
N ILE A 529 1.06 9.16 -1.51
CA ILE A 529 0.80 9.71 -2.86
C ILE A 529 -0.29 10.79 -2.84
N TRP A 530 -1.22 10.68 -1.90
CA TRP A 530 -2.33 11.60 -1.73
C TRP A 530 -1.98 12.81 -0.85
N GLY A 531 -0.79 12.81 -0.24
CA GLY A 531 -0.37 13.83 0.72
C GLY A 531 -1.14 13.78 2.04
N TYR A 532 -1.77 12.65 2.36
CA TYR A 532 -2.57 12.49 3.58
C TYR A 532 -1.74 12.26 4.83
N GLU A 533 -0.61 11.57 4.68
CA GLU A 533 0.27 11.25 5.79
C GLU A 533 1.70 11.75 5.56
N HIS A 534 2.24 12.36 6.60
CA HIS A 534 3.67 12.62 6.72
C HIS A 534 4.28 11.48 7.53
N VAL A 535 4.93 10.55 6.84
CA VAL A 535 5.64 9.45 7.49
C VAL A 535 7.03 9.92 7.93
N THR A 536 7.39 9.59 9.17
CA THR A 536 8.70 9.95 9.73
C THR A 536 9.52 8.69 9.93
N PRO A 537 10.67 8.53 9.24
CA PRO A 537 11.53 7.37 9.43
C PRO A 537 12.22 7.45 10.79
N ILE A 538 12.06 6.41 11.59
CA ILE A 538 12.78 6.25 12.86
C ILE A 538 13.89 5.23 12.62
N VAL A 539 15.13 5.62 12.88
CA VAL A 539 16.23 4.66 12.86
C VAL A 539 16.03 3.69 14.03
N HIS A 540 15.92 2.39 13.75
CA HIS A 540 15.77 1.38 14.81
C HIS A 540 16.93 1.44 15.81
N LYS A 541 18.15 1.66 15.32
CA LYS A 541 19.35 1.86 16.12
C LYS A 541 19.38 3.24 16.75
N LYS A 542 19.62 3.29 18.07
CA LYS A 542 19.74 4.54 18.81
C LYS A 542 20.93 5.36 18.28
N MET A 543 20.66 6.59 17.85
CA MET A 543 21.67 7.48 17.30
C MET A 543 22.71 7.87 18.35
N LYS A 544 23.99 7.94 17.95
CA LYS A 544 25.04 8.52 18.81
C LYS A 544 24.87 10.04 18.81
N PRO A 545 25.09 10.74 19.95
CA PRO A 545 24.94 12.19 20.02
C PRO A 545 25.77 12.96 18.98
N ASP A 546 26.94 12.42 18.62
CA ASP A 546 27.90 13.05 17.71
C ASP A 546 27.86 12.45 16.28
N GLU A 547 26.82 11.68 15.94
CA GLU A 547 26.71 11.05 14.62
C GLU A 547 26.39 12.08 13.53
N LEU A 548 27.20 12.14 12.48
CA LEU A 548 26.99 13.03 11.34
C LEU A 548 25.68 12.69 10.61
N MET A 549 24.92 13.73 10.30
CA MET A 549 23.64 13.64 9.60
C MET A 549 23.81 14.04 8.14
N TYR A 550 23.19 13.27 7.24
CA TYR A 550 23.23 13.52 5.81
C TYR A 550 21.82 13.76 5.28
N PRO A 551 21.65 14.65 4.28
CA PRO A 551 20.41 14.73 3.53
C PRO A 551 20.17 13.42 2.79
N CYS A 552 19.01 12.82 3.04
CA CYS A 552 18.62 11.49 2.59
C CYS A 552 17.26 11.51 1.89
N THR A 553 17.11 10.64 0.89
CA THR A 553 15.82 10.28 0.28
C THR A 553 15.54 8.81 0.55
N ILE A 554 14.27 8.45 0.77
CA ILE A 554 13.85 7.06 1.01
C ILE A 554 12.88 6.64 -0.09
N TRP A 555 13.19 5.52 -0.74
CA TRP A 555 12.49 4.98 -1.90
C TRP A 555 11.99 3.58 -1.60
N GLY A 556 10.84 3.22 -2.17
CA GLY A 556 10.41 1.84 -2.19
C GLY A 556 11.13 1.02 -3.25
N HIS A 557 10.97 -0.28 -3.15
CA HIS A 557 11.59 -1.32 -3.98
C HIS A 557 11.06 -1.48 -5.41
N THR A 558 9.99 -0.77 -5.82
CA THR A 558 9.41 -0.93 -7.16
C THR A 558 10.19 -0.19 -8.24
N CYS A 559 9.97 -0.58 -9.49
CA CYS A 559 10.59 0.04 -10.67
C CYS A 559 9.95 1.38 -11.09
N ASN A 560 8.92 1.85 -10.39
CA ASN A 560 8.25 3.12 -10.67
C ASN A 560 8.96 4.29 -9.95
N ASP A 561 8.98 5.46 -10.60
CA ASP A 561 9.64 6.68 -10.14
C ASP A 561 8.86 7.45 -9.07
N LEU A 562 7.55 7.26 -8.98
CA LEU A 562 6.74 7.84 -7.90
C LEU A 562 6.98 7.14 -6.56
N ASP A 563 7.53 5.92 -6.56
CA ASP A 563 7.75 5.09 -5.35
C ASP A 563 8.90 5.61 -4.48
N ARG A 564 8.69 6.84 -4.00
CA ARG A 564 9.49 7.65 -3.09
C ARG A 564 8.65 7.89 -1.84
N ILE A 565 9.10 7.35 -0.73
CA ILE A 565 8.40 7.39 0.56
C ILE A 565 8.69 8.72 1.26
N VAL A 566 9.96 9.16 1.24
CA VAL A 566 10.40 10.41 1.87
C VAL A 566 11.26 11.20 0.88
N GLU A 567 10.80 12.39 0.52
CA GLU A 567 11.49 13.27 -0.43
C GLU A 567 12.78 13.86 0.16
N LEU A 568 12.78 14.24 1.43
CA LEU A 568 13.96 14.73 2.12
C LEU A 568 13.82 14.48 3.63
N CYS A 569 14.82 13.81 4.20
CA CYS A 569 15.02 13.72 5.64
C CYS A 569 16.52 13.80 5.95
N ASN A 570 16.87 14.02 7.21
CA ASN A 570 18.25 13.89 7.64
C ASN A 570 18.38 12.58 8.41
N LEU A 571 19.24 11.69 7.92
CA LEU A 571 19.57 10.45 8.61
C LEU A 571 21.09 10.31 8.70
N PRO A 572 21.58 9.66 9.76
CA PRO A 572 22.97 9.23 9.80
C PRO A 572 23.23 8.17 8.73
N ASP A 573 24.51 7.94 8.41
CA ASP A 573 24.89 7.03 7.33
C ASP A 573 24.58 5.55 7.64
N ARG A 574 23.40 5.10 7.20
CA ARG A 574 22.91 3.72 7.27
C ARG A 574 23.36 2.85 6.09
N GLN A 575 23.35 1.54 6.31
CA GLN A 575 23.85 0.53 5.38
C GLN A 575 22.75 -0.46 4.98
N VAL A 576 23.00 -1.21 3.92
CA VAL A 576 22.10 -2.31 3.50
C VAL A 576 22.01 -3.33 4.64
N GLY A 577 20.79 -3.71 5.00
CA GLY A 577 20.49 -4.58 6.13
C GLY A 577 20.08 -3.85 7.41
N ASP A 578 20.28 -2.53 7.53
CA ASP A 578 19.74 -1.73 8.63
C ASP A 578 18.21 -1.59 8.52
N TRP A 579 17.53 -1.44 9.65
CA TRP A 579 16.08 -1.30 9.73
C TRP A 579 15.65 0.16 10.00
N LEU A 580 14.59 0.57 9.32
CA LEU A 580 13.84 1.78 9.59
C LEU A 580 12.46 1.40 10.11
N LEU A 581 12.02 2.10 11.15
CA LEU A 581 10.69 1.93 11.74
C LEU A 581 9.81 3.10 11.33
N PHE A 582 8.56 2.80 11.05
CA PHE A 582 7.50 3.76 10.79
C PHE A 582 6.35 3.43 11.75
N GLU A 583 6.20 4.26 12.78
CA GLU A 583 5.11 4.15 13.74
C GLU A 583 3.80 4.67 13.12
N ASN A 584 2.69 4.32 13.76
CA ASN A 584 1.36 4.82 13.41
C ASN A 584 0.81 4.34 12.05
N MET A 585 1.36 3.26 11.52
CA MET A 585 1.10 2.73 10.18
C MET A 585 -0.11 1.78 10.14
N GLY A 586 -1.13 1.98 10.99
CA GLY A 586 -2.24 1.03 11.14
C GLY A 586 -3.51 1.39 10.39
N ALA A 587 -3.67 2.64 9.97
CA ALA A 587 -4.87 3.14 9.32
C ALA A 587 -4.60 3.42 7.85
N TYR A 588 -5.39 2.83 6.95
CA TYR A 588 -5.29 3.04 5.50
C TYR A 588 -3.89 2.73 4.93
N THR A 589 -3.26 1.66 5.42
CA THR A 589 -1.96 1.17 4.95
C THR A 589 -2.13 -0.18 4.24
N VAL A 590 -2.13 -1.29 4.99
CA VAL A 590 -2.26 -2.66 4.46
C VAL A 590 -3.57 -2.87 3.68
N ALA A 591 -4.63 -2.15 4.08
CA ALA A 591 -5.96 -2.20 3.47
C ALA A 591 -5.98 -1.69 2.01
N ILE A 592 -5.09 -0.77 1.65
CA ILE A 592 -4.99 -0.21 0.29
C ILE A 592 -3.85 -0.83 -0.52
N SER A 593 -2.90 -1.53 0.12
CA SER A 593 -1.74 -2.12 -0.56
C SER A 593 -2.11 -3.05 -1.72
N SER A 594 -1.34 -2.94 -2.80
CA SER A 594 -1.30 -3.85 -3.95
C SER A 594 -0.08 -4.79 -3.87
N THR A 595 0.13 -5.60 -4.91
CA THR A 595 1.32 -6.47 -5.07
C THR A 595 2.07 -6.15 -6.37
N PHE A 596 2.08 -4.88 -6.78
CA PHE A 596 2.76 -4.43 -8.00
C PHE A 596 4.23 -4.85 -8.02
N ASN A 597 4.74 -5.21 -9.21
CA ASN A 597 6.08 -5.83 -9.41
C ASN A 597 6.26 -7.19 -8.71
N GLY A 598 5.19 -7.81 -8.21
CA GLY A 598 5.21 -9.10 -7.52
C GLY A 598 5.68 -9.04 -6.06
N PHE A 599 5.91 -7.86 -5.49
CA PHE A 599 6.25 -7.73 -4.07
C PHE A 599 5.03 -8.01 -3.19
N GLN A 600 5.22 -8.83 -2.16
CA GLN A 600 4.14 -9.27 -1.29
C GLN A 600 3.90 -8.28 -0.15
N LYS A 601 2.69 -8.28 0.42
CA LYS A 601 2.38 -7.46 1.59
C LYS A 601 3.21 -7.91 2.80
N PRO A 602 3.71 -6.98 3.64
CA PRO A 602 4.40 -7.33 4.89
C PRO A 602 3.54 -8.21 5.80
N THR A 603 4.19 -9.16 6.48
CA THR A 603 3.52 -9.98 7.51
C THR A 603 3.17 -9.13 8.72
N ILE A 604 2.06 -9.42 9.40
CA ILE A 604 1.65 -8.73 10.63
C ILE A 604 1.79 -9.66 11.83
N HIS A 605 2.65 -9.29 12.77
CA HIS A 605 2.81 -9.97 14.06
C HIS A 605 1.98 -9.27 15.13
N TYR A 606 0.95 -9.95 15.64
CA TYR A 606 0.06 -9.40 16.67
C TYR A 606 0.61 -9.65 18.06
N VAL A 607 0.60 -8.62 18.90
CA VAL A 607 0.96 -8.69 20.32
C VAL A 607 -0.19 -8.19 21.18
N MET A 608 -0.31 -8.70 22.40
CA MET A 608 -1.27 -8.23 23.39
C MET A 608 -0.74 -8.55 24.78
N SER A 609 -0.84 -7.62 25.73
CA SER A 609 -0.39 -7.84 27.10
C SER A 609 -1.37 -8.73 27.89
N ARG A 610 -0.88 -9.34 28.98
CA ARG A 610 -1.64 -10.28 29.80
C ARG A 610 -2.77 -9.57 30.56
N SER A 611 -2.49 -8.35 31.00
CA SER A 611 -3.46 -7.42 31.58
C SER A 611 -4.52 -7.01 30.56
N ALA A 612 -4.11 -6.66 29.33
CA ALA A 612 -5.04 -6.34 28.26
C ALA A 612 -5.96 -7.53 27.92
N TRP A 613 -5.42 -8.74 27.77
CA TRP A 613 -6.23 -9.94 27.52
C TRP A 613 -7.27 -10.19 28.62
N LYS A 614 -6.85 -10.16 29.91
CA LYS A 614 -7.76 -10.32 31.04
C LYS A 614 -8.85 -9.24 31.06
N CYS A 615 -8.48 -8.00 30.78
CA CYS A 615 -9.43 -6.88 30.69
C CYS A 615 -10.44 -7.12 29.56
N MET A 616 -10.00 -7.57 28.38
CA MET A 616 -10.90 -7.92 27.27
C MET A 616 -11.86 -9.07 27.64
N GLN A 617 -11.38 -10.11 28.34
CA GLN A 617 -12.23 -11.20 28.81
C GLN A 617 -13.26 -10.74 29.85
N GLN A 618 -12.91 -9.78 30.71
CA GLN A 618 -13.86 -9.18 31.66
C GLN A 618 -14.95 -8.38 30.94
N ILE A 619 -14.59 -7.58 29.92
CA ILE A 619 -15.56 -6.86 29.09
C ILE A 619 -16.52 -7.85 28.40
N HIS A 620 -16.00 -8.98 27.92
CA HIS A 620 -16.81 -10.03 27.31
C HIS A 620 -17.73 -10.73 28.32
N GLY A 621 -17.20 -11.13 29.49
CA GLY A 621 -17.93 -11.84 30.54
C GLY A 621 -19.02 -11.02 31.22
N GLN A 622 -18.89 -9.69 31.28
CA GLN A 622 -19.94 -8.79 31.77
C GLN A 622 -21.18 -8.72 30.84
N ARG A 623 -21.13 -9.30 29.64
CA ARG A 623 -22.23 -9.27 28.65
C ARG A 623 -23.02 -10.58 28.53
N LEU A 624 -22.66 -11.65 29.23
CA LEU A 624 -23.41 -12.91 29.24
C LEU A 624 -24.18 -13.04 30.57
N PRO A 625 -25.52 -13.21 30.57
CA PRO A 625 -26.19 -13.90 31.66
C PRO A 625 -25.77 -15.38 31.65
N ASP A 626 -25.60 -15.98 32.83
CA ASP A 626 -25.26 -17.39 33.02
C ASP A 626 -26.11 -18.30 32.12
N LEU A 627 -25.49 -18.84 31.07
CA LEU A 627 -26.05 -19.94 30.28
C LEU A 627 -25.40 -21.22 30.80
N GLU A 628 -26.18 -21.96 31.58
CA GLU A 628 -25.86 -23.31 32.03
C GLU A 628 -25.38 -24.18 30.85
N GLU A 629 -24.20 -24.78 31.02
CA GLU A 629 -23.63 -25.76 30.12
C GLU A 629 -24.59 -26.96 29.95
N LYS A 630 -25.28 -27.01 28.81
CA LYS A 630 -25.81 -28.29 28.30
C LYS A 630 -24.75 -28.97 27.46
N GLN A 631 -24.11 -29.97 28.06
CA GLN A 631 -23.37 -31.00 27.34
C GLN A 631 -24.30 -31.70 26.35
N THR A 632 -24.02 -31.59 25.06
CA THR A 632 -24.52 -32.51 24.03
C THR A 632 -23.34 -33.12 23.30
N SER A 633 -23.04 -34.37 23.67
CA SER A 633 -22.21 -35.29 22.92
C SER A 633 -22.90 -35.64 21.59
N GLY A 634 -22.28 -35.30 20.46
CA GLY A 634 -22.74 -35.68 19.13
C GLY A 634 -21.57 -35.95 18.19
N ASN A 635 -21.35 -37.23 17.89
CA ASN A 635 -20.39 -37.72 16.89
C ASN A 635 -20.68 -37.11 15.49
N MET A 636 -19.67 -36.54 14.83
CA MET A 636 -19.68 -36.31 13.39
C MET A 636 -18.82 -37.37 12.66
N PRO A 637 -19.29 -37.96 11.54
CA PRO A 637 -18.45 -38.81 10.71
C PRO A 637 -17.48 -37.97 9.87
N GLY A 638 -16.22 -38.40 9.82
CA GLY A 638 -15.20 -37.82 8.95
C GLY A 638 -15.42 -38.22 7.48
N THR A 639 -15.41 -37.23 6.61
CA THR A 639 -15.30 -37.42 5.15
C THR A 639 -13.95 -36.85 4.70
N ILE A 640 -13.05 -37.76 4.33
CA ILE A 640 -11.73 -37.47 3.78
C ILE A 640 -11.92 -37.07 2.31
N TRP A 641 -11.57 -35.83 1.95
CA TRP A 641 -11.45 -35.44 0.55
C TRP A 641 -10.04 -35.76 0.07
N PHE A 642 -9.94 -36.71 -0.88
CA PHE A 642 -8.72 -36.96 -1.63
C PHE A 642 -8.46 -35.79 -2.58
N VAL A 643 -7.25 -35.21 -2.51
CA VAL A 643 -6.74 -34.27 -3.49
C VAL A 643 -6.44 -35.04 -4.77
N ALA A 644 -7.24 -34.82 -5.82
CA ALA A 644 -6.92 -35.25 -7.16
C ALA A 644 -5.81 -34.34 -7.72
N MET A 645 -4.68 -34.92 -8.13
CA MET A 645 -3.71 -34.26 -9.00
C MET A 645 -4.40 -33.94 -10.33
N THR A 646 -4.51 -32.66 -10.67
CA THR A 646 -5.01 -32.23 -11.97
C THR A 646 -3.88 -32.25 -13.01
N SER A 647 -4.22 -32.78 -14.18
CA SER A 647 -3.39 -32.85 -15.38
C SER A 647 -3.06 -31.45 -15.93
N PHE A 648 -1.87 -31.32 -16.53
CA PHE A 648 -1.46 -30.15 -17.31
C PHE A 648 -2.11 -30.16 -18.72
N SER A 649 -3.32 -29.59 -18.82
CA SER A 649 -3.96 -28.96 -20.01
C SER A 649 -5.30 -28.38 -19.50
N ASP A 650 -5.73 -27.14 -19.73
CA ASP A 650 -5.92 -26.43 -21.00
C ASP A 650 -5.81 -24.91 -20.80
N PHE A 651 -5.67 -24.16 -21.90
CA PHE A 651 -5.89 -22.72 -21.91
C PHE A 651 -7.35 -22.41 -21.53
N GLU A 652 -7.56 -21.56 -20.53
CA GLU A 652 -8.89 -21.00 -20.23
C GLU A 652 -9.07 -19.70 -21.02
N PHE A 653 -9.27 -19.83 -22.34
CA PHE A 653 -9.71 -18.74 -23.20
C PHE A 653 -10.75 -19.25 -24.21
N THR A 654 -11.59 -18.33 -24.70
CA THR A 654 -12.62 -18.66 -25.69
C THR A 654 -12.13 -18.33 -27.10
N PHE A 655 -12.25 -19.30 -28.02
CA PHE A 655 -12.01 -19.03 -29.43
C PHE A 655 -13.14 -18.18 -30.02
N LEU A 656 -12.80 -17.11 -30.74
CA LEU A 656 -13.76 -16.34 -31.52
C LEU A 656 -14.07 -17.07 -32.83
N ASP A 657 -15.36 -17.15 -33.16
CA ASP A 657 -15.84 -17.63 -34.45
C ASP A 657 -15.49 -16.63 -35.57
N GLU A 658 -15.43 -17.10 -36.82
CA GLU A 658 -15.12 -16.24 -37.96
C GLU A 658 -16.12 -15.08 -38.08
N GLY A 659 -15.60 -13.85 -38.15
CA GLY A 659 -16.40 -12.62 -38.23
C GLY A 659 -16.76 -11.99 -36.87
N PHE A 660 -16.49 -12.66 -35.74
CA PHE A 660 -16.66 -12.10 -34.40
C PHE A 660 -15.35 -11.46 -33.91
N CYS A 661 -15.49 -10.38 -33.13
CA CYS A 661 -14.37 -9.68 -32.49
C CYS A 661 -14.57 -9.57 -30.97
N ALA A 662 -13.54 -9.11 -30.26
CA ALA A 662 -13.61 -8.92 -28.80
C ALA A 662 -14.78 -8.02 -28.36
N ARG A 663 -15.16 -7.03 -29.18
CA ARG A 663 -16.31 -6.16 -28.90
C ARG A 663 -17.64 -6.92 -28.93
N ASP A 664 -17.78 -7.93 -29.78
CA ASP A 664 -18.99 -8.74 -29.83
C ASP A 664 -19.14 -9.60 -28.57
N ILE A 665 -18.02 -10.03 -27.96
CA ILE A 665 -18.03 -10.72 -26.67
C ILE A 665 -18.43 -9.79 -25.53
N ILE A 666 -17.97 -8.53 -25.55
CA ILE A 666 -18.45 -7.51 -24.59
C ILE A 666 -19.96 -7.35 -24.70
N GLU A 667 -20.48 -7.22 -25.93
CA GLU A 667 -21.91 -7.12 -26.20
C GLU A 667 -22.67 -8.35 -25.69
N GLN A 668 -22.17 -9.55 -25.97
CA GLN A 668 -22.75 -10.79 -25.49
C GLN A 668 -22.81 -10.83 -23.95
N LYS A 669 -21.70 -10.52 -23.26
CA LYS A 669 -21.63 -10.52 -21.79
C LYS A 669 -22.56 -9.50 -21.15
N ILE A 670 -22.64 -8.30 -21.73
CA ILE A 670 -23.61 -7.28 -21.29
C ILE A 670 -25.04 -7.79 -21.47
N ASN A 671 -25.36 -8.41 -22.61
CA ASN A 671 -26.69 -8.95 -22.88
C ASN A 671 -27.05 -10.12 -21.96
N GLU A 672 -26.11 -11.04 -21.68
CA GLU A 672 -26.26 -12.12 -20.69
C GLU A 672 -26.56 -11.58 -19.29
N SER A 673 -25.95 -10.45 -18.90
CA SER A 673 -26.18 -9.81 -17.60
C SER A 673 -27.49 -9.01 -17.51
N THR A 674 -28.23 -8.83 -18.61
CA THR A 674 -29.38 -7.90 -18.64
C THR A 674 -30.52 -8.33 -17.71
N SER A 675 -30.71 -9.64 -17.51
CA SER A 675 -31.72 -10.21 -16.62
C SER A 675 -31.25 -10.40 -15.17
N SER A 676 -29.98 -10.12 -14.87
CA SER A 676 -29.37 -10.26 -13.54
C SER A 676 -29.06 -8.90 -12.93
N ASP A 677 -29.07 -8.81 -11.59
CA ASP A 677 -28.56 -7.65 -10.86
C ASP A 677 -27.07 -7.77 -10.50
N ASP A 678 -26.48 -8.96 -10.69
CA ASP A 678 -25.05 -9.21 -10.58
C ASP A 678 -24.37 -8.73 -11.87
N LYS A 679 -24.15 -7.41 -11.93
CA LYS A 679 -23.52 -6.70 -13.04
C LYS A 679 -22.12 -6.21 -12.67
N ASP A 680 -21.31 -7.12 -12.15
CA ASP A 680 -19.93 -6.82 -11.75
C ASP A 680 -19.10 -6.39 -12.97
N ALA A 681 -18.13 -5.50 -12.74
CA ALA A 681 -17.23 -5.06 -13.79
C ALA A 681 -16.43 -6.26 -14.34
N PHE A 682 -16.11 -6.21 -15.64
CA PHE A 682 -15.32 -7.27 -16.28
C PHE A 682 -14.45 -6.71 -17.40
N TYR A 683 -13.38 -7.44 -17.69
CA TYR A 683 -12.52 -7.24 -18.84
C TYR A 683 -12.83 -8.24 -19.94
N VAL A 684 -12.69 -7.80 -21.20
CA VAL A 684 -12.41 -8.69 -22.32
C VAL A 684 -10.97 -8.45 -22.79
N ALA A 685 -10.20 -9.52 -22.87
CA ALA A 685 -8.77 -9.50 -23.21
C ALA A 685 -8.51 -10.29 -24.50
N ASP A 686 -8.20 -9.61 -25.60
CA ASP A 686 -7.90 -10.20 -26.91
C ASP A 686 -6.43 -10.61 -27.02
N LEU A 687 -6.16 -11.92 -26.85
CA LEU A 687 -4.83 -12.49 -27.02
C LEU A 687 -4.35 -12.41 -28.48
N GLY A 688 -5.27 -12.29 -29.45
CA GLY A 688 -4.95 -12.04 -30.85
C GLY A 688 -4.32 -10.65 -31.07
N ASP A 689 -4.66 -9.65 -30.25
CA ASP A 689 -3.97 -8.35 -30.27
C ASP A 689 -2.50 -8.49 -29.82
N VAL A 690 -2.25 -9.24 -28.75
CA VAL A 690 -0.87 -9.51 -28.26
C VAL A 690 -0.01 -10.14 -29.35
N LEU A 691 -0.56 -11.10 -30.12
CA LEU A 691 0.11 -11.68 -31.28
C LEU A 691 0.38 -10.64 -32.38
N LYS A 692 -0.62 -9.82 -32.74
CA LYS A 692 -0.45 -8.76 -33.75
C LYS A 692 0.67 -7.79 -33.35
N LYS A 693 0.77 -7.44 -32.07
CA LYS A 693 1.87 -6.62 -31.52
C LYS A 693 3.21 -7.32 -31.67
N HIS A 694 3.29 -8.61 -31.39
CA HIS A 694 4.52 -9.38 -31.59
C HIS A 694 4.99 -9.36 -33.06
N LEU A 695 4.08 -9.57 -34.01
CA LEU A 695 4.40 -9.50 -35.45
C LEU A 695 4.79 -8.08 -35.89
N ARG A 696 4.12 -7.05 -35.34
CA ARG A 696 4.46 -5.63 -35.58
C ARG A 696 5.87 -5.32 -35.06
N TRP A 697 6.22 -5.81 -33.88
CA TRP A 697 7.57 -5.69 -33.29
C TRP A 697 8.63 -6.33 -34.20
N ALA A 698 8.43 -7.59 -34.58
CA ALA A 698 9.41 -8.32 -35.39
C ALA A 698 9.69 -7.65 -36.76
N ARG A 699 8.71 -6.95 -37.32
CA ARG A 699 8.87 -6.17 -38.57
C ARG A 699 9.58 -4.83 -38.34
N ALA A 700 9.21 -4.11 -37.29
CA ALA A 700 9.70 -2.74 -37.06
C ALA A 700 11.08 -2.69 -36.39
N LEU A 701 11.42 -3.68 -35.56
CA LEU A 701 12.69 -3.79 -34.85
C LEU A 701 13.33 -5.18 -35.07
N PRO A 702 13.70 -5.55 -36.30
CA PRO A 702 14.12 -6.91 -36.65
C PRO A 702 15.41 -7.37 -35.96
N ARG A 703 16.24 -6.42 -35.48
CA ARG A 703 17.49 -6.70 -34.76
C ARG A 703 17.30 -6.81 -33.24
N VAL A 704 16.12 -6.51 -32.71
CA VAL A 704 15.88 -6.32 -31.27
C VAL A 704 14.96 -7.41 -30.74
N THR A 705 15.47 -8.22 -29.81
CA THR A 705 14.67 -9.27 -29.16
C THR A 705 13.83 -8.68 -28.02
N PRO A 706 12.50 -8.83 -28.02
CA PRO A 706 11.65 -8.30 -26.95
C PRO A 706 11.71 -9.17 -25.70
N PHE A 707 11.97 -8.56 -24.55
CA PHE A 707 11.80 -9.11 -23.21
C PHE A 707 10.61 -8.43 -22.55
N TYR A 708 9.48 -9.13 -22.42
CA TYR A 708 8.26 -8.52 -21.90
C TYR A 708 8.42 -8.13 -20.43
N ALA A 709 8.14 -6.86 -20.10
CA ALA A 709 8.17 -6.36 -18.73
C ALA A 709 6.96 -6.87 -17.93
N VAL A 710 7.16 -7.93 -17.15
CA VAL A 710 6.09 -8.68 -16.45
C VAL A 710 5.19 -7.78 -15.61
N LYS A 711 5.81 -6.85 -14.88
CA LYS A 711 5.16 -5.81 -14.06
C LYS A 711 4.04 -5.02 -14.76
N CYS A 712 4.04 -4.92 -16.08
CA CYS A 712 3.03 -4.16 -16.82
C CYS A 712 1.64 -4.82 -16.74
N ASN A 713 1.62 -6.15 -16.87
CA ASN A 713 0.46 -7.01 -16.69
C ASN A 713 0.98 -8.44 -16.50
N ASP A 714 0.87 -8.94 -15.28
CA ASP A 714 1.39 -10.23 -14.82
C ASP A 714 0.35 -11.36 -14.93
N SER A 715 -0.73 -11.13 -15.68
CA SER A 715 -1.72 -12.15 -16.00
C SER A 715 -1.07 -13.41 -16.56
N ARG A 716 -1.25 -14.54 -15.87
CA ARG A 716 -0.64 -15.82 -16.25
C ARG A 716 -0.94 -16.23 -17.71
N THR A 717 -2.15 -15.94 -18.20
CA THR A 717 -2.56 -16.22 -19.58
C THR A 717 -1.75 -15.40 -20.59
N VAL A 718 -1.52 -14.09 -20.34
CA VAL A 718 -0.67 -13.23 -21.19
C VAL A 718 0.76 -13.73 -21.20
N LEU A 719 1.33 -14.02 -20.03
CA LEU A 719 2.70 -14.52 -19.91
C LEU A 719 2.88 -15.85 -20.66
N ARG A 720 1.91 -16.76 -20.56
CA ARG A 720 1.94 -18.03 -21.30
C ARG A 720 1.87 -17.82 -22.82
N THR A 721 1.02 -16.91 -23.28
CA THR A 721 0.93 -16.54 -24.71
C THR A 721 2.28 -16.01 -25.21
N LEU A 722 2.88 -15.04 -24.51
CA LEU A 722 4.19 -14.46 -24.86
C LEU A 722 5.33 -15.50 -24.76
N ALA A 723 5.27 -16.39 -23.78
CA ALA A 723 6.23 -17.49 -23.64
C ALA A 723 6.21 -18.41 -24.87
N THR A 724 5.00 -18.71 -25.37
CA THR A 724 4.76 -19.52 -26.58
C THR A 724 5.26 -18.81 -27.84
N LEU A 725 5.11 -17.48 -27.91
CA LEU A 725 5.64 -16.65 -29.01
C LEU A 725 7.16 -16.50 -29.00
N GLY A 726 7.85 -16.93 -27.93
CA GLY A 726 9.31 -16.93 -27.86
C GLY A 726 9.94 -15.65 -27.28
N THR A 727 9.16 -14.75 -26.67
CA THR A 727 9.71 -13.51 -26.06
C THR A 727 10.61 -13.80 -24.86
N GLY A 728 11.58 -12.95 -24.57
CA GLY A 728 12.17 -12.93 -23.23
C GLY A 728 11.19 -12.35 -22.19
N PHE A 729 11.61 -12.28 -20.94
CA PHE A 729 10.89 -11.65 -19.83
C PHE A 729 11.82 -10.80 -18.97
N ASP A 730 11.46 -9.53 -18.81
CA ASP A 730 12.02 -8.62 -17.80
C ASP A 730 11.23 -8.83 -16.50
N CYS A 731 11.92 -9.34 -15.49
CA CYS A 731 11.40 -9.54 -14.14
C CYS A 731 12.02 -8.52 -13.17
N ALA A 732 11.23 -8.01 -12.24
CA ALA A 732 11.60 -7.04 -11.23
C ALA A 732 11.69 -7.62 -9.81
N SER A 733 11.09 -8.79 -9.57
CA SER A 733 11.13 -9.49 -8.28
C SER A 733 11.28 -11.00 -8.41
N LYS A 734 11.57 -11.63 -7.27
CA LYS A 734 11.51 -13.09 -7.06
C LYS A 734 10.18 -13.71 -7.52
N THR A 735 9.05 -13.08 -7.20
CA THR A 735 7.71 -13.61 -7.54
C THR A 735 7.47 -13.61 -9.05
N GLU A 736 7.95 -12.59 -9.76
CA GLU A 736 7.87 -12.55 -11.22
C GLU A 736 8.76 -13.62 -11.87
N ILE A 737 9.97 -13.82 -11.34
CA ILE A 737 10.86 -14.93 -11.78
C ILE A 737 10.16 -16.28 -11.56
N GLN A 738 9.57 -16.51 -10.38
CA GLN A 738 8.81 -17.71 -10.06
C GLN A 738 7.67 -17.93 -11.05
N LEU A 739 6.89 -16.88 -11.31
CA LEU A 739 5.76 -16.94 -12.22
C LEU A 739 6.19 -17.34 -13.64
N VAL A 740 7.22 -16.68 -14.18
CA VAL A 740 7.75 -16.95 -15.52
C VAL A 740 8.35 -18.35 -15.61
N GLN A 741 9.16 -18.78 -14.63
CA GLN A 741 9.73 -20.13 -14.60
C GLN A 741 8.65 -21.21 -14.45
N SER A 742 7.57 -20.94 -13.70
CA SER A 742 6.43 -21.88 -13.56
C SER A 742 5.70 -22.16 -14.88
N LEU A 743 5.94 -21.34 -15.91
CA LEU A 743 5.42 -21.51 -17.27
C LEU A 743 6.39 -22.27 -18.19
N GLY A 744 7.51 -22.78 -17.65
CA GLY A 744 8.52 -23.53 -18.41
C GLY A 744 9.48 -22.63 -19.21
N VAL A 745 9.58 -21.34 -18.87
CA VAL A 745 10.53 -20.43 -19.53
C VAL A 745 11.94 -20.64 -18.96
N GLU A 746 12.88 -20.91 -19.86
CA GLU A 746 14.29 -21.09 -19.51
C GLU A 746 14.91 -19.82 -18.92
N PRO A 747 15.81 -19.93 -17.90
CA PRO A 747 16.44 -18.78 -17.27
C PRO A 747 17.20 -17.83 -18.24
N SER A 748 17.67 -18.35 -19.38
CA SER A 748 18.36 -17.56 -20.42
C SER A 748 17.45 -16.57 -21.16
N ARG A 749 16.13 -16.73 -21.04
CA ARG A 749 15.10 -15.80 -21.50
C ARG A 749 14.62 -14.85 -20.42
N ILE A 750 15.27 -14.81 -19.26
CA ILE A 750 14.95 -13.90 -18.16
C ILE A 750 16.09 -12.89 -17.98
N ILE A 751 15.74 -11.61 -17.93
CA ILE A 751 16.61 -10.56 -17.40
C ILE A 751 16.00 -10.06 -16.08
N TYR A 752 16.79 -10.04 -15.01
CA TYR A 752 16.37 -9.51 -13.72
C TYR A 752 16.71 -8.01 -13.65
N ALA A 753 15.85 -7.18 -14.25
CA ALA A 753 16.17 -5.80 -14.60
C ALA A 753 15.78 -4.75 -13.54
N ASN A 754 15.65 -5.16 -12.27
CA ASN A 754 15.61 -4.22 -11.15
C ASN A 754 17.05 -3.82 -10.73
N PRO A 755 17.45 -2.54 -10.78
CA PRO A 755 18.81 -2.14 -10.41
C PRO A 755 19.11 -2.23 -8.90
N CYS A 756 18.10 -2.28 -8.03
CA CYS A 756 18.24 -2.19 -6.58
C CYS A 756 17.54 -3.37 -5.87
N LYS A 757 18.21 -4.53 -5.78
CA LYS A 757 17.59 -5.83 -5.43
C LYS A 757 17.85 -6.24 -3.99
N GLN A 758 16.87 -6.75 -3.26
CA GLN A 758 17.12 -7.36 -1.95
C GLN A 758 18.07 -8.58 -2.08
N VAL A 759 19.01 -8.72 -1.15
CA VAL A 759 20.04 -9.78 -1.19
C VAL A 759 19.43 -11.19 -1.23
N SER A 760 18.34 -11.42 -0.50
CA SER A 760 17.60 -12.71 -0.53
C SER A 760 17.09 -13.05 -1.94
N GLN A 761 16.66 -12.04 -2.70
CA GLN A 761 16.17 -12.19 -4.08
C GLN A 761 17.32 -12.36 -5.09
N ILE A 762 18.47 -11.72 -4.88
CA ILE A 762 19.69 -11.99 -5.68
C ILE A 762 20.12 -13.45 -5.53
N LYS A 763 20.14 -13.96 -4.29
CA LYS A 763 20.45 -15.37 -4.01
C LYS A 763 19.41 -16.31 -4.63
N TYR A 764 18.14 -15.92 -4.65
CA TYR A 764 17.09 -16.67 -5.33
C TYR A 764 17.35 -16.78 -6.84
N ALA A 765 17.65 -15.66 -7.51
CA ALA A 765 18.01 -15.65 -8.93
C ALA A 765 19.21 -16.56 -9.22
N SER A 766 20.24 -16.52 -8.37
CA SER A 766 21.42 -17.40 -8.47
C SER A 766 21.06 -18.88 -8.36
N ALA A 767 20.27 -19.24 -7.35
CA ALA A 767 19.82 -20.61 -7.12
C ALA A 767 18.96 -21.18 -8.27
N HIS A 768 18.30 -20.31 -9.04
CA HIS A 768 17.39 -20.68 -10.14
C HIS A 768 17.99 -20.40 -11.53
N GLY A 769 19.30 -20.16 -11.61
CA GLY A 769 20.03 -20.04 -12.87
C GLY A 769 19.78 -18.75 -13.65
N VAL A 770 19.14 -17.74 -13.05
CA VAL A 770 18.89 -16.43 -13.68
C VAL A 770 20.16 -15.58 -13.57
N GLN A 771 20.95 -15.55 -14.63
CA GLN A 771 22.29 -14.95 -14.62
C GLN A 771 22.30 -13.46 -14.98
N MET A 772 21.44 -13.01 -15.91
CA MET A 772 21.45 -11.62 -16.40
C MET A 772 20.73 -10.70 -15.41
N MET A 773 21.41 -9.68 -14.89
CA MET A 773 20.80 -8.70 -13.98
C MET A 773 21.37 -7.30 -14.14
N THR A 774 20.54 -6.29 -13.89
CA THR A 774 20.95 -4.89 -14.01
C THR A 774 21.54 -4.34 -12.71
N PHE A 775 22.36 -3.30 -12.81
CA PHE A 775 22.86 -2.53 -11.67
C PHE A 775 23.18 -1.09 -12.10
N ASP A 776 23.22 -0.17 -11.14
CA ASP A 776 23.59 1.24 -11.39
C ASP A 776 24.30 1.90 -10.20
N SER A 777 24.80 1.11 -9.25
CA SER A 777 25.47 1.61 -8.05
C SER A 777 26.54 0.67 -7.53
N GLU A 778 27.49 1.24 -6.78
CA GLU A 778 28.60 0.50 -6.21
C GLU A 778 28.14 -0.54 -5.18
N VAL A 779 27.17 -0.16 -4.34
CA VAL A 779 26.62 -1.04 -3.30
C VAL A 779 25.96 -2.27 -3.93
N GLU A 780 25.35 -2.12 -5.10
CA GLU A 780 24.78 -3.25 -5.84
C GLU A 780 25.87 -4.23 -6.31
N LEU A 781 27.02 -3.73 -6.81
CA LEU A 781 28.16 -4.57 -7.17
C LEU A 781 28.65 -5.40 -5.97
N MET A 782 28.80 -4.78 -4.80
CA MET A 782 29.21 -5.48 -3.58
C MET A 782 28.22 -6.59 -3.18
N LYS A 783 26.91 -6.35 -3.35
CA LYS A 783 25.87 -7.34 -3.07
C LYS A 783 25.95 -8.53 -4.02
N VAL A 784 26.15 -8.28 -5.32
CA VAL A 784 26.28 -9.32 -6.34
C VAL A 784 27.55 -10.14 -6.11
N ALA A 785 28.71 -9.51 -5.90
CA ALA A 785 29.99 -10.18 -5.65
C ALA A 785 29.93 -11.21 -4.51
N ARG A 786 29.09 -10.96 -3.50
CA ARG A 786 28.86 -11.87 -2.37
C ARG A 786 27.82 -12.96 -2.62
N SER A 787 26.87 -12.73 -3.53
CA SER A 787 25.60 -13.46 -3.52
C SER A 787 25.29 -14.19 -4.83
N HIS A 788 26.06 -13.94 -5.89
CA HIS A 788 25.81 -14.53 -7.20
C HIS A 788 27.10 -14.64 -8.04
N ASP A 789 27.84 -15.74 -7.85
CA ASP A 789 29.16 -15.98 -8.48
C ASP A 789 29.14 -15.97 -10.02
N ASN A 790 28.01 -16.33 -10.64
CA ASN A 790 27.88 -16.44 -12.10
C ASN A 790 27.06 -15.29 -12.73
N ALA A 791 26.94 -14.14 -12.05
CA ALA A 791 26.10 -13.05 -12.56
C ALA A 791 26.72 -12.45 -13.83
N LYS A 792 25.86 -12.16 -14.81
CA LYS A 792 26.20 -11.40 -16.02
C LYS A 792 25.55 -10.03 -15.90
N LEU A 793 26.36 -9.03 -15.57
CA LEU A 793 25.85 -7.72 -15.19
C LEU A 793 25.66 -6.81 -16.39
N VAL A 794 24.56 -6.06 -16.35
CA VAL A 794 24.19 -5.05 -17.36
C VAL A 794 24.13 -3.70 -16.66
N LEU A 795 25.03 -2.79 -17.01
CA LEU A 795 25.10 -1.47 -16.39
C LEU A 795 23.97 -0.59 -16.92
N ARG A 796 23.06 -0.14 -16.05
CA ARG A 796 21.98 0.77 -16.44
C ARG A 796 22.46 2.22 -16.40
N ILE A 797 22.32 2.94 -17.50
CA ILE A 797 22.70 4.36 -17.62
C ILE A 797 21.48 5.29 -17.53
N ALA A 798 21.71 6.52 -17.10
CA ALA A 798 20.71 7.57 -17.07
C ALA A 798 20.38 8.07 -18.48
N THR A 799 19.16 8.56 -18.67
CA THR A 799 18.68 9.17 -19.93
C THR A 799 18.05 10.53 -19.67
N ASP A 800 17.97 11.38 -20.70
CA ASP A 800 17.12 12.58 -20.65
C ASP A 800 15.64 12.21 -20.81
N ASP A 801 14.99 11.90 -19.69
CA ASP A 801 13.57 11.58 -19.62
C ASP A 801 12.69 12.80 -19.27
N SER A 802 13.21 14.02 -19.44
CA SER A 802 12.48 15.25 -19.13
C SER A 802 11.14 15.39 -19.88
N LYS A 803 11.02 14.71 -21.02
CA LYS A 803 9.84 14.66 -21.89
C LYS A 803 9.08 13.33 -21.83
N ALA A 804 9.38 12.47 -20.86
CA ALA A 804 8.58 11.28 -20.57
C ALA A 804 7.45 11.61 -19.60
N VAL A 805 6.38 10.80 -19.65
CA VAL A 805 5.27 10.89 -18.70
C VAL A 805 5.71 10.38 -17.33
N CYS A 806 6.45 9.26 -17.28
CA CYS A 806 7.05 8.73 -16.04
C CYS A 806 8.58 8.77 -16.16
N ARG A 807 9.24 9.45 -15.21
CA ARG A 807 10.66 9.82 -15.26
C ARG A 807 11.50 8.92 -14.37
N LEU A 808 12.10 7.89 -14.94
CA LEU A 808 12.84 6.87 -14.19
C LEU A 808 14.27 7.30 -13.81
N SER A 809 14.88 8.26 -14.49
CA SER A 809 16.28 8.68 -14.31
C SER A 809 16.55 9.31 -12.94
N VAL A 810 15.52 9.86 -12.28
CA VAL A 810 15.66 10.39 -10.91
C VAL A 810 15.92 9.28 -9.88
N LYS A 811 15.41 8.08 -10.15
CA LYS A 811 15.51 6.91 -9.27
C LYS A 811 16.60 5.94 -9.74
N PHE A 812 16.83 5.82 -11.05
CA PHE A 812 17.72 4.81 -11.65
C PHE A 812 18.64 5.37 -12.73
N GLY A 813 19.73 4.66 -13.00
CA GLY A 813 20.66 4.97 -14.07
C GLY A 813 21.89 5.74 -13.59
N ALA A 814 23.06 5.27 -14.01
CA ALA A 814 24.33 5.93 -13.75
C ALA A 814 24.61 7.00 -14.82
N THR A 815 25.17 8.15 -14.42
CA THR A 815 25.74 9.12 -15.36
C THR A 815 26.97 8.54 -16.05
N LEU A 816 27.36 9.06 -17.22
CA LEU A 816 28.58 8.60 -17.92
C LEU A 816 29.84 8.63 -17.02
N LYS A 817 29.97 9.66 -16.17
CA LYS A 817 31.06 9.78 -15.19
C LYS A 817 31.02 8.63 -14.17
N ASN A 818 29.84 8.36 -13.59
CA ASN A 818 29.69 7.28 -12.61
C ASN A 818 29.84 5.90 -13.26
N SER A 819 29.41 5.74 -14.52
CA SER A 819 29.57 4.49 -15.28
C SER A 819 31.02 4.05 -15.37
N ARG A 820 31.96 4.99 -15.60
CA ARG A 820 33.39 4.67 -15.60
C ARG A 820 33.85 4.08 -14.25
N LEU A 821 33.51 4.76 -13.16
CA LEU A 821 33.87 4.33 -11.80
C LEU A 821 33.27 2.96 -11.46
N LEU A 822 32.04 2.70 -11.90
CA LEU A 822 31.37 1.42 -11.70
C LEU A 822 32.04 0.28 -12.48
N LEU A 823 32.50 0.53 -13.71
CA LEU A 823 33.25 -0.46 -14.49
C LEU A 823 34.60 -0.79 -13.86
N GLU A 824 35.33 0.21 -13.38
CA GLU A 824 36.60 0.03 -12.66
C GLU A 824 36.38 -0.80 -11.39
N ARG A 825 35.36 -0.44 -10.60
CA ARG A 825 35.03 -1.16 -9.37
C ARG A 825 34.56 -2.59 -9.61
N ALA A 826 33.78 -2.83 -10.67
CA ALA A 826 33.39 -4.17 -11.05
C ALA A 826 34.62 -5.04 -11.41
N LYS A 827 35.65 -4.43 -12.02
CA LYS A 827 36.88 -5.12 -12.40
C LYS A 827 37.68 -5.54 -11.18
N GLU A 828 37.79 -4.65 -10.20
CA GLU A 828 38.41 -4.94 -8.90
C GLU A 828 37.71 -6.08 -8.16
N LEU A 829 36.38 -6.14 -8.24
CA LEU A 829 35.56 -7.19 -7.62
C LEU A 829 35.52 -8.49 -8.43
N GLY A 830 36.16 -8.56 -9.60
CA GLY A 830 36.14 -9.74 -10.47
C GLY A 830 34.78 -10.04 -11.10
N LEU A 831 33.91 -9.04 -11.22
CA LEU A 831 32.57 -9.18 -11.78
C LEU A 831 32.56 -9.04 -13.31
N ASP A 832 31.70 -9.80 -13.97
CA ASP A 832 31.56 -9.81 -15.43
C ASP A 832 30.46 -8.85 -15.89
N ILE A 833 30.86 -7.71 -16.45
CA ILE A 833 29.96 -6.73 -17.07
C ILE A 833 29.85 -7.06 -18.56
N ILE A 834 28.67 -7.48 -18.99
CA ILE A 834 28.41 -7.95 -20.36
C ILE A 834 27.72 -6.94 -21.26
N GLY A 835 27.29 -5.78 -20.73
CA GLY A 835 26.46 -4.88 -21.50
C GLY A 835 25.99 -3.63 -20.78
N VAL A 836 25.18 -2.86 -21.51
CA VAL A 836 24.57 -1.60 -21.06
C VAL A 836 23.06 -1.65 -21.30
N SER A 837 22.29 -1.13 -20.35
CA SER A 837 20.86 -0.88 -20.51
C SER A 837 20.50 0.58 -20.27
N PHE A 838 19.38 1.02 -20.81
CA PHE A 838 18.78 2.31 -20.49
C PHE A 838 17.26 2.24 -20.60
N HIS A 839 16.55 3.23 -20.08
CA HIS A 839 15.09 3.31 -20.24
C HIS A 839 14.67 4.78 -20.34
N VAL A 840 14.18 5.21 -21.51
CA VAL A 840 13.88 6.62 -21.82
C VAL A 840 12.65 7.20 -21.10
N GLY A 841 11.94 6.36 -20.37
CA GLY A 841 10.74 6.70 -19.61
C GLY A 841 9.46 6.21 -20.28
N SER A 842 8.44 5.93 -19.47
CA SER A 842 7.13 5.51 -19.97
C SER A 842 6.43 6.70 -20.64
N GLY A 843 5.85 6.48 -21.83
CA GLY A 843 5.17 7.55 -22.57
C GLY A 843 6.11 8.66 -23.08
N CYS A 844 7.35 8.29 -23.47
CA CYS A 844 8.30 9.23 -24.07
C CYS A 844 7.67 9.97 -25.27
N THR A 845 7.73 11.31 -25.26
CA THR A 845 7.18 12.14 -26.35
C THR A 845 8.23 12.64 -27.34
N ASP A 846 9.51 12.31 -27.13
CA ASP A 846 10.62 12.72 -27.99
C ASP A 846 11.48 11.50 -28.39
N PRO A 847 11.37 11.01 -29.64
CA PRO A 847 12.09 9.81 -30.05
C PRO A 847 13.63 10.00 -30.10
N GLU A 848 14.13 11.24 -30.19
CA GLU A 848 15.58 11.51 -30.20
C GLU A 848 16.27 11.12 -28.88
N THR A 849 15.53 11.03 -27.77
CA THR A 849 16.05 10.51 -26.51
C THR A 849 16.61 9.09 -26.65
N TYR A 850 16.01 8.24 -27.49
CA TYR A 850 16.57 6.91 -27.77
C TYR A 850 17.90 7.01 -28.53
N SER A 851 17.99 7.89 -29.52
CA SER A 851 19.22 8.08 -30.32
C SER A 851 20.38 8.51 -29.42
N GLN A 852 20.13 9.46 -28.51
CA GLN A 852 21.12 9.91 -27.54
C GLN A 852 21.52 8.79 -26.57
N ALA A 853 20.54 8.06 -26.01
CA ALA A 853 20.83 6.96 -25.09
C ALA A 853 21.63 5.82 -25.74
N ILE A 854 21.38 5.53 -27.03
CA ILE A 854 22.19 4.58 -27.82
C ILE A 854 23.63 5.11 -27.99
N ALA A 855 23.81 6.40 -28.26
CA ALA A 855 25.14 7.02 -28.35
C ALA A 855 25.89 6.99 -27.01
N ASP A 856 25.20 7.24 -25.90
CA ASP A 856 25.77 7.19 -24.55
C ASP A 856 26.15 5.75 -24.16
N ALA A 857 25.31 4.77 -24.53
CA ALA A 857 25.62 3.36 -24.35
C ALA A 857 26.88 2.96 -25.13
N ARG A 858 27.05 3.45 -26.37
CA ARG A 858 28.29 3.24 -27.14
C ARG A 858 29.52 3.75 -26.39
N CYS A 859 29.44 4.95 -25.81
CA CYS A 859 30.52 5.52 -25.01
C CYS A 859 30.90 4.62 -23.82
N VAL A 860 29.91 4.05 -23.13
CA VAL A 860 30.15 3.12 -22.00
C VAL A 860 30.72 1.78 -22.47
N PHE A 861 30.30 1.26 -23.63
CA PHE A 861 30.93 0.08 -24.23
C PHE A 861 32.42 0.33 -24.53
N ASP A 862 32.78 1.51 -25.03
CA ASP A 862 34.17 1.87 -25.31
C ASP A 862 35.00 1.95 -24.02
N MET A 863 34.46 2.57 -22.96
CA MET A 863 35.08 2.56 -21.62
C MET A 863 35.25 1.12 -21.08
N GLY A 864 34.28 0.25 -21.32
CA GLY A 864 34.36 -1.16 -20.97
C GLY A 864 35.50 -1.88 -21.68
N ALA A 865 35.64 -1.66 -22.99
CA ALA A 865 36.70 -2.26 -23.80
C ALA A 865 38.10 -1.82 -23.33
N GLU A 866 38.28 -0.55 -22.95
CA GLU A 866 39.53 -0.03 -22.36
C GLU A 866 39.92 -0.76 -21.07
N LEU A 867 38.94 -1.16 -20.26
CA LEU A 867 39.11 -1.92 -19.02
C LEU A 867 39.15 -3.45 -19.26
N GLY A 868 39.12 -3.87 -20.53
CA GLY A 868 39.19 -5.27 -20.95
C GLY A 868 37.90 -6.06 -20.69
N TYR A 869 36.74 -5.42 -20.73
CA TYR A 869 35.45 -6.10 -20.82
C TYR A 869 35.11 -6.44 -22.28
N ASN A 870 34.52 -7.61 -22.49
CA ASN A 870 33.93 -7.98 -23.77
C ASN A 870 32.40 -7.84 -23.68
N MET A 871 31.90 -6.62 -23.84
CA MET A 871 30.46 -6.36 -23.77
C MET A 871 29.76 -6.82 -25.05
N THR A 872 28.73 -7.65 -24.89
CA THR A 872 28.00 -8.31 -25.98
C THR A 872 26.50 -8.05 -25.96
N LEU A 873 25.99 -7.27 -25.01
CA LEU A 873 24.55 -7.02 -24.83
C LEU A 873 24.22 -5.53 -24.74
N LEU A 874 23.34 -5.07 -25.61
CA LEU A 874 22.69 -3.76 -25.49
C LEU A 874 21.20 -3.97 -25.21
N ASP A 875 20.70 -3.31 -24.18
CA ASP A 875 19.27 -3.28 -23.86
C ASP A 875 18.73 -1.86 -23.98
N ILE A 876 17.78 -1.66 -24.89
CA ILE A 876 17.21 -0.33 -25.18
C ILE A 876 15.98 0.00 -24.32
N GLY A 877 15.62 -0.86 -23.36
CA GLY A 877 14.55 -0.64 -22.40
C GLY A 877 13.15 -0.61 -23.01
N GLY A 878 12.25 0.13 -22.36
CA GLY A 878 10.85 0.28 -22.75
C GLY A 878 10.48 1.72 -23.09
N GLY A 879 9.19 2.05 -22.98
CA GLY A 879 8.64 3.38 -23.30
C GLY A 879 7.79 3.45 -24.57
N PHE A 880 7.72 2.35 -25.32
CA PHE A 880 6.91 2.23 -26.54
C PHE A 880 5.39 2.35 -26.27
N PRO A 881 4.63 3.06 -27.11
CA PRO A 881 3.18 3.22 -26.94
C PRO A 881 2.44 1.90 -27.17
N GLY A 882 1.34 1.67 -26.44
CA GLY A 882 0.55 0.44 -26.52
C GLY A 882 -0.75 0.52 -27.32
N SER A 883 -1.12 1.71 -27.79
CA SER A 883 -2.27 1.93 -28.67
C SER A 883 -1.92 2.96 -29.73
N ASP A 884 -2.70 2.98 -30.81
CA ASP A 884 -2.59 4.01 -31.85
C ASP A 884 -3.35 5.30 -31.48
N ASP A 885 -3.70 5.52 -30.20
CA ASP A 885 -4.26 6.80 -29.71
C ASP A 885 -3.17 7.75 -29.18
N SER A 886 -1.94 7.25 -28.99
CA SER A 886 -0.82 8.07 -28.53
C SER A 886 -0.43 9.13 -29.56
N LYS A 887 0.05 10.30 -29.12
CA LYS A 887 0.53 11.34 -30.04
C LYS A 887 1.71 10.87 -30.89
N LEU A 888 2.69 10.21 -30.25
CA LEU A 888 3.84 9.60 -30.90
C LEU A 888 3.56 8.11 -31.10
N LYS A 889 3.63 7.63 -32.35
CA LYS A 889 3.35 6.23 -32.72
C LYS A 889 4.60 5.35 -32.60
N PHE A 890 4.39 4.05 -32.57
CA PHE A 890 5.48 3.07 -32.46
C PHE A 890 6.46 3.18 -33.62
N GLU A 891 5.98 3.20 -34.87
CA GLU A 891 6.85 3.22 -36.06
C GLU A 891 7.72 4.49 -36.11
N GLU A 892 7.21 5.63 -35.65
CA GLU A 892 7.96 6.89 -35.59
C GLU A 892 9.17 6.78 -34.64
N ILE A 893 9.00 6.10 -33.51
CA ILE A 893 10.10 5.80 -32.57
C ILE A 893 11.10 4.84 -33.22
N THR A 894 10.62 3.75 -33.84
CA THR A 894 11.51 2.75 -34.46
C THR A 894 12.30 3.30 -35.65
N ALA A 895 11.75 4.29 -36.35
CA ALA A 895 12.42 4.97 -37.46
C ALA A 895 13.64 5.79 -37.01
N VAL A 896 13.69 6.21 -35.74
CA VAL A 896 14.86 6.87 -35.12
C VAL A 896 15.82 5.84 -34.52
N ILE A 897 15.29 4.79 -33.88
CA ILE A 897 16.10 3.74 -33.25
C ILE A 897 16.95 2.97 -34.27
N ASN A 898 16.35 2.49 -35.37
CA ASN A 898 17.06 1.61 -36.31
C ASN A 898 18.32 2.26 -36.91
N PRO A 899 18.28 3.50 -37.43
CA PRO A 899 19.50 4.18 -37.92
C PRO A 899 20.54 4.44 -36.82
N ALA A 900 20.10 4.75 -35.58
CA ALA A 900 21.02 4.92 -34.46
C ALA A 900 21.73 3.60 -34.10
N LEU A 901 21.00 2.47 -34.09
CA LEU A 901 21.59 1.14 -33.90
C LEU A 901 22.55 0.79 -35.01
N ASP A 902 22.23 1.07 -36.28
CA ASP A 902 23.14 0.80 -37.41
C ASP A 902 24.40 1.66 -37.35
N LYS A 903 24.31 2.89 -36.86
CA LYS A 903 25.44 3.81 -36.70
C LYS A 903 26.37 3.43 -35.55
N TYR A 904 25.83 3.16 -34.37
CA TYR A 904 26.62 2.98 -33.14
C TYR A 904 26.93 1.52 -32.82
N PHE A 905 26.09 0.60 -33.30
CA PHE A 905 26.19 -0.84 -33.04
C PHE A 905 25.87 -1.62 -34.33
N PRO A 906 26.71 -1.52 -35.39
CA PRO A 906 26.45 -2.20 -36.65
C PRO A 906 26.44 -3.73 -36.48
N ALA A 907 25.82 -4.46 -37.41
CA ALA A 907 25.60 -5.90 -37.25
C ALA A 907 26.89 -6.73 -37.11
N ASP A 908 27.98 -6.29 -37.73
CA ASP A 908 29.33 -6.86 -37.64
C ASP A 908 30.04 -6.59 -36.31
N PHE A 909 29.53 -5.66 -35.49
CA PHE A 909 29.97 -5.46 -34.12
C PHE A 909 29.66 -6.69 -33.22
N GLY A 910 28.70 -7.54 -33.62
CA GLY A 910 28.39 -8.79 -32.92
C GLY A 910 27.61 -8.64 -31.61
N VAL A 911 27.03 -7.45 -31.35
CA VAL A 911 26.20 -7.20 -30.16
C VAL A 911 24.80 -7.81 -30.30
N ARG A 912 24.32 -8.47 -29.24
CA ARG A 912 22.92 -8.86 -29.09
C ARG A 912 22.14 -7.65 -28.58
N ILE A 913 21.06 -7.29 -29.28
CA ILE A 913 20.21 -6.16 -28.89
C ILE A 913 18.88 -6.70 -28.37
N ILE A 914 18.49 -6.27 -27.18
CA ILE A 914 17.21 -6.59 -26.55
C ILE A 914 16.46 -5.29 -26.18
N ALA A 915 15.20 -5.41 -25.79
CA ALA A 915 14.40 -4.32 -25.24
C ALA A 915 13.43 -4.87 -24.18
N GLU A 916 12.86 -3.98 -23.37
CA GLU A 916 11.95 -4.30 -22.26
C GLU A 916 10.51 -3.77 -22.48
N PRO A 917 9.82 -4.11 -23.59
CA PRO A 917 8.47 -3.59 -23.86
C PRO A 917 7.42 -4.21 -22.90
N GLY A 918 6.80 -3.37 -22.08
CA GLY A 918 5.58 -3.71 -21.32
C GLY A 918 4.31 -3.30 -22.05
N ARG A 919 3.92 -2.02 -21.91
CA ARG A 919 2.67 -1.43 -22.40
C ARG A 919 2.37 -1.76 -23.87
N PHE A 920 3.39 -1.75 -24.72
CA PHE A 920 3.28 -2.04 -26.15
C PHE A 920 2.46 -3.30 -26.44
N TYR A 921 2.71 -4.37 -25.68
CA TYR A 921 2.09 -5.68 -25.91
C TYR A 921 0.64 -5.75 -25.46
N VAL A 922 0.26 -5.05 -24.39
CA VAL A 922 -0.97 -5.39 -23.65
C VAL A 922 -2.00 -4.27 -23.56
N ALA A 923 -1.63 -3.00 -23.78
CA ALA A 923 -2.57 -1.89 -23.51
C ALA A 923 -3.89 -2.01 -24.28
N SER A 924 -3.85 -2.05 -25.61
CA SER A 924 -5.05 -2.18 -26.46
C SER A 924 -5.72 -3.55 -26.43
N ALA A 925 -5.07 -4.57 -25.85
CA ALA A 925 -5.63 -5.92 -25.79
C ALA A 925 -6.80 -6.02 -24.81
N TYR A 926 -6.96 -5.05 -23.90
CA TYR A 926 -7.97 -5.08 -22.84
C TYR A 926 -8.95 -3.92 -22.95
N THR A 927 -10.23 -4.26 -22.86
CA THR A 927 -11.32 -3.28 -22.67
C THR A 927 -12.04 -3.61 -21.38
N LEU A 928 -12.18 -2.61 -20.51
CA LEU A 928 -12.90 -2.69 -19.25
C LEU A 928 -14.35 -2.25 -19.46
N ALA A 929 -15.31 -3.05 -18.99
CA ALA A 929 -16.72 -2.69 -18.89
C ALA A 929 -17.08 -2.48 -17.41
N VAL A 930 -17.63 -1.31 -17.08
CA VAL A 930 -18.11 -0.98 -15.73
C VAL A 930 -19.59 -0.64 -15.75
N ASN A 931 -20.29 -0.99 -14.67
CA ASN A 931 -21.71 -0.72 -14.52
C ASN A 931 -21.94 0.54 -13.70
N ILE A 932 -22.91 1.37 -14.12
CA ILE A 932 -23.38 2.50 -13.31
C ILE A 932 -24.22 1.96 -12.16
N ILE A 933 -23.67 1.97 -10.96
CA ILE A 933 -24.31 1.44 -9.75
C ILE A 933 -25.10 2.49 -8.97
N ALA A 934 -24.77 3.78 -9.10
CA ALA A 934 -25.54 4.87 -8.52
C ALA A 934 -25.45 6.14 -9.37
N LYS A 935 -26.37 7.08 -9.10
CA LYS A 935 -26.47 8.34 -9.84
C LYS A 935 -27.01 9.45 -8.95
N LYS A 936 -26.43 10.64 -9.07
CA LYS A 936 -26.97 11.89 -8.48
C LYS A 936 -27.21 12.94 -9.55
N VAL A 937 -28.22 13.78 -9.31
CA VAL A 937 -28.56 14.92 -10.16
C VAL A 937 -28.40 16.17 -9.30
N ASN A 938 -27.48 17.05 -9.68
CA ASN A 938 -27.24 18.30 -9.00
C ASN A 938 -27.75 19.44 -9.87
N MET A 939 -28.69 20.24 -9.34
CA MET A 939 -29.14 21.46 -10.00
C MET A 939 -28.14 22.59 -9.71
N LYS A 940 -27.81 23.40 -10.71
CA LYS A 940 -27.06 24.65 -10.48
C LYS A 940 -27.94 25.60 -9.66
N GLU A 941 -27.36 26.23 -8.65
CA GLU A 941 -28.02 27.35 -7.97
C GLU A 941 -28.14 28.51 -8.97
N GLN A 942 -29.36 29.03 -9.16
CA GLN A 942 -29.58 30.22 -9.97
C GLN A 942 -28.84 31.39 -9.32
N SER A 943 -27.66 31.74 -9.83
CA SER A 943 -27.09 33.06 -9.62
C SER A 943 -28.05 34.05 -10.28
N GLY A 944 -28.63 34.96 -9.51
CA GLY A 944 -29.66 35.92 -9.95
C GLY A 944 -29.17 37.00 -10.92
N SER A 945 -28.46 36.62 -11.98
CA SER A 945 -28.17 37.47 -13.13
C SER A 945 -29.07 37.02 -14.29
N ASP A 946 -30.01 37.90 -14.67
CA ASP A 946 -30.91 37.77 -15.83
C ASP A 946 -30.16 37.88 -17.18
N ASP A 947 -28.99 37.26 -17.31
CA ASP A 947 -28.30 37.17 -18.59
C ASP A 947 -28.81 35.93 -19.31
N GLU A 948 -29.46 36.14 -20.47
CA GLU A 948 -30.03 35.13 -21.36
C GLU A 948 -29.01 34.00 -21.62
N ASP A 949 -29.23 32.85 -20.96
CA ASP A 949 -28.28 31.72 -20.95
C ASP A 949 -28.22 31.02 -22.32
N ASP A 950 -26.98 30.91 -22.82
CA ASP A 950 -26.59 30.35 -24.11
C ASP A 950 -26.63 28.81 -24.03
N GLY A 951 -27.83 28.24 -23.88
CA GLY A 951 -28.09 26.80 -24.01
C GLY A 951 -27.40 25.86 -23.00
N ALA A 952 -26.80 26.38 -21.91
CA ALA A 952 -26.19 25.56 -20.88
C ALA A 952 -27.27 24.80 -20.07
N SER A 953 -26.98 23.54 -19.72
CA SER A 953 -27.91 22.74 -18.92
C SER A 953 -27.86 23.16 -17.43
N ASP A 954 -29.01 23.51 -16.86
CA ASP A 954 -29.21 23.80 -15.41
C ASP A 954 -28.87 22.65 -14.46
N ARG A 955 -28.55 21.46 -14.98
CA ARG A 955 -28.25 20.26 -14.20
C ARG A 955 -26.92 19.63 -14.58
N THR A 956 -26.21 19.13 -13.58
CA THR A 956 -25.00 18.28 -13.67
C THR A 956 -25.31 16.88 -13.13
N LEU A 957 -24.65 15.87 -13.69
CA LEU A 957 -24.87 14.47 -13.32
C LEU A 957 -23.61 13.89 -12.66
N MET A 958 -23.79 13.05 -11.65
CA MET A 958 -22.70 12.26 -11.05
C MET A 958 -23.03 10.78 -11.22
N TYR A 959 -22.15 10.03 -11.88
CA TYR A 959 -22.26 8.58 -12.03
C TYR A 959 -21.26 7.89 -11.12
N TYR A 960 -21.72 6.85 -10.42
CA TYR A 960 -20.88 5.98 -9.60
C TYR A 960 -20.82 4.63 -10.28
N VAL A 961 -19.61 4.13 -10.52
CA VAL A 961 -19.37 2.84 -11.17
C VAL A 961 -18.70 1.85 -10.22
N ASN A 962 -18.73 0.56 -10.55
CA ASN A 962 -18.28 -0.53 -9.68
C ASN A 962 -16.79 -0.91 -9.80
N ASP A 963 -15.96 -0.04 -10.38
CA ASP A 963 -14.50 -0.09 -10.31
C ASP A 963 -13.97 1.34 -10.17
N GLY A 964 -12.78 1.55 -9.63
CA GLY A 964 -12.29 2.87 -9.20
C GLY A 964 -10.77 3.01 -9.18
N VAL A 965 -10.28 4.11 -8.61
CA VAL A 965 -8.85 4.46 -8.58
C VAL A 965 -8.02 3.52 -7.71
N TYR A 966 -8.65 2.78 -6.78
CA TYR A 966 -8.01 1.72 -5.99
C TYR A 966 -8.00 0.36 -6.70
N GLY A 967 -8.87 0.20 -7.71
CA GLY A 967 -8.96 -0.95 -8.59
C GLY A 967 -8.26 -0.66 -9.91
N SER A 968 -8.92 -0.85 -11.04
CA SER A 968 -8.28 -0.77 -12.37
C SER A 968 -7.84 0.64 -12.77
N PHE A 969 -8.46 1.69 -12.21
CA PHE A 969 -8.14 3.08 -12.54
C PHE A 969 -6.99 3.66 -11.70
N ASN A 970 -6.25 2.84 -10.95
CA ASN A 970 -5.01 3.23 -10.28
C ASN A 970 -3.98 3.83 -11.26
N CYS A 971 -4.08 3.46 -12.54
CA CYS A 971 -3.27 4.01 -13.63
C CYS A 971 -3.37 5.54 -13.77
N ILE A 972 -4.48 6.16 -13.35
CA ILE A 972 -4.62 7.63 -13.34
C ILE A 972 -3.58 8.26 -12.39
N LEU A 973 -3.31 7.59 -11.27
CA LEU A 973 -2.40 8.07 -10.23
C LEU A 973 -0.95 7.68 -10.52
N PHE A 974 -0.74 6.39 -10.76
CA PHE A 974 0.60 5.79 -10.82
C PHE A 974 1.25 5.84 -12.20
N ASP A 975 0.43 5.97 -13.25
CA ASP A 975 0.86 5.92 -14.66
C ASP A 975 0.42 7.17 -15.45
N HIS A 976 -0.20 8.13 -14.75
CA HIS A 976 -0.73 9.38 -15.31
C HIS A 976 -1.66 9.17 -16.52
N ALA A 977 -2.43 8.07 -16.50
CA ALA A 977 -3.31 7.71 -17.59
C ALA A 977 -4.48 8.71 -17.75
N HIS A 978 -4.80 9.02 -19.00
CA HIS A 978 -6.01 9.76 -19.36
C HIS A 978 -7.04 8.77 -19.93
N VAL A 979 -8.06 8.46 -19.15
CA VAL A 979 -9.12 7.53 -19.54
C VAL A 979 -10.30 8.26 -20.18
N THR A 980 -10.91 7.66 -21.20
CA THR A 980 -12.07 8.23 -21.90
C THR A 980 -13.26 7.29 -21.77
N PRO A 981 -14.38 7.72 -21.15
CA PRO A 981 -15.57 6.88 -21.02
C PRO A 981 -16.29 6.76 -22.37
N ILE A 982 -16.61 5.54 -22.77
CA ILE A 982 -17.40 5.24 -23.97
C ILE A 982 -18.75 4.68 -23.53
N VAL A 983 -19.85 5.30 -23.97
CA VAL A 983 -21.18 4.76 -23.71
C VAL A 983 -21.38 3.48 -24.55
N HIS A 984 -21.73 2.38 -23.90
CA HIS A 984 -21.99 1.09 -24.57
C HIS A 984 -23.06 1.24 -25.67
N LYS A 985 -24.22 1.81 -25.31
CA LYS A 985 -25.30 2.11 -26.26
C LYS A 985 -25.00 3.42 -26.99
N LYS A 986 -24.84 3.36 -28.31
CA LYS A 986 -24.62 4.56 -29.13
C LYS A 986 -25.72 5.59 -28.85
N PRO A 987 -25.36 6.85 -28.53
CA PRO A 987 -26.34 7.89 -28.31
C PRO A 987 -27.14 8.15 -29.59
N LYS A 988 -28.40 8.56 -29.43
CA LYS A 988 -29.17 9.05 -30.58
C LYS A 988 -28.61 10.41 -31.03
N PRO A 989 -28.65 10.77 -32.33
CA PRO A 989 -28.07 12.03 -32.82
C PRO A 989 -28.63 13.29 -32.14
N ASP A 990 -29.87 13.23 -31.67
CA ASP A 990 -30.64 14.29 -31.00
C ASP A 990 -30.65 14.16 -29.46
N GLU A 991 -29.91 13.21 -28.90
CA GLU A 991 -29.89 12.98 -27.46
C GLU A 991 -29.15 14.08 -26.72
N ARG A 992 -29.83 14.73 -25.76
CA ARG A 992 -29.24 15.81 -24.96
C ARG A 992 -28.08 15.28 -24.10
N ILE A 993 -26.96 15.98 -24.15
CA ILE A 993 -25.76 15.73 -23.35
C ILE A 993 -25.72 16.64 -22.13
N TYR A 994 -25.11 16.14 -21.05
CA TYR A 994 -25.00 16.83 -19.77
C TYR A 994 -23.55 16.85 -19.29
N PRO A 995 -23.10 17.90 -18.59
CA PRO A 995 -21.87 17.84 -17.82
C PRO A 995 -21.99 16.78 -16.72
N CYS A 996 -21.04 15.86 -16.70
CA CYS A 996 -21.03 14.68 -15.85
C CYS A 996 -19.67 14.52 -15.16
N SER A 997 -19.69 13.94 -13.95
CA SER A 997 -18.52 13.38 -13.28
C SER A 997 -18.69 11.87 -13.08
N ILE A 998 -17.59 11.11 -13.08
CA ILE A 998 -17.58 9.65 -12.90
C ILE A 998 -16.71 9.29 -11.71
N TRP A 999 -17.27 8.50 -10.80
CA TRP A 999 -16.70 8.15 -9.52
C TRP A 999 -16.61 6.63 -9.34
N GLY A 1000 -15.58 6.15 -8.65
CA GLY A 1000 -15.48 4.75 -8.26
C GLY A 1000 -16.33 4.43 -7.02
N PRO A 1001 -16.35 3.14 -6.60
CA PRO A 1001 -17.30 2.63 -5.62
C PRO A 1001 -16.89 2.86 -4.17
N THR A 1002 -15.65 3.28 -3.91
CA THR A 1002 -15.13 3.40 -2.54
C THR A 1002 -15.71 4.59 -1.79
N CYS A 1003 -15.61 4.56 -0.46
CA CYS A 1003 -16.02 5.65 0.43
C CYS A 1003 -15.09 6.87 0.37
N ASP A 1004 -14.00 6.81 -0.41
CA ASP A 1004 -13.02 7.90 -0.54
C ASP A 1004 -13.50 8.97 -1.54
N GLY A 1005 -13.37 10.24 -1.16
CA GLY A 1005 -13.67 11.39 -2.02
C GLY A 1005 -12.64 11.62 -3.12
N LEU A 1006 -11.46 10.98 -3.09
CA LEU A 1006 -10.49 11.00 -4.20
C LEU A 1006 -10.71 9.89 -5.22
N ASP A 1007 -11.61 8.95 -4.96
CA ASP A 1007 -11.99 7.90 -5.91
C ASP A 1007 -12.93 8.46 -7.00
N ARG A 1008 -12.35 9.30 -7.84
CA ARG A 1008 -12.93 10.03 -8.96
C ARG A 1008 -12.17 9.69 -10.23
N ILE A 1009 -12.85 9.02 -11.17
CA ILE A 1009 -12.25 8.55 -12.43
C ILE A 1009 -12.20 9.69 -13.45
N VAL A 1010 -13.31 10.44 -13.57
CA VAL A 1010 -13.40 11.57 -14.51
C VAL A 1010 -14.02 12.76 -13.78
N GLU A 1011 -13.26 13.86 -13.68
CA GLU A 1011 -13.73 15.09 -13.05
C GLU A 1011 -14.86 15.75 -13.84
N LEU A 1012 -14.69 15.88 -15.15
CA LEU A 1012 -15.68 16.47 -16.03
C LEU A 1012 -15.63 15.82 -17.42
N CYS A 1013 -16.77 15.30 -17.87
CA CYS A 1013 -17.03 14.89 -19.24
C CYS A 1013 -18.46 15.25 -19.64
N THR A 1014 -18.78 15.14 -20.93
CA THR A 1014 -20.16 15.28 -21.40
C THR A 1014 -20.71 13.95 -21.83
N LEU A 1015 -21.79 13.50 -21.18
CA LEU A 1015 -22.47 12.26 -21.53
C LEU A 1015 -23.98 12.50 -21.66
N PRO A 1016 -24.67 11.72 -22.51
CA PRO A 1016 -26.13 11.63 -22.45
C PRO A 1016 -26.60 11.11 -21.09
N ASP A 1017 -27.87 11.33 -20.75
CA ASP A 1017 -28.45 10.93 -19.47
C ASP A 1017 -28.59 9.39 -19.35
N ARG A 1018 -27.67 8.76 -18.62
CA ARG A 1018 -27.63 7.31 -18.37
C ARG A 1018 -28.27 6.95 -17.05
N GLN A 1019 -28.67 5.68 -16.93
CA GLN A 1019 -29.38 5.15 -15.75
C GLN A 1019 -28.55 4.11 -15.02
N VAL A 1020 -28.91 3.85 -13.75
CA VAL A 1020 -28.35 2.72 -13.00
C VAL A 1020 -28.60 1.42 -13.76
N GLY A 1021 -27.55 0.61 -13.89
CA GLY A 1021 -27.56 -0.62 -14.68
C GLY A 1021 -27.07 -0.46 -16.12
N ASP A 1022 -26.87 0.76 -16.64
CA ASP A 1022 -26.18 0.99 -17.91
C ASP A 1022 -24.67 0.77 -17.78
N TRP A 1023 -24.01 0.47 -18.90
CA TRP A 1023 -22.58 0.17 -18.97
C TRP A 1023 -21.78 1.29 -19.62
N LEU A 1024 -20.59 1.54 -19.08
CA LEU A 1024 -19.54 2.36 -19.68
C LEU A 1024 -18.34 1.47 -20.02
N LEU A 1025 -17.74 1.72 -21.16
CA LEU A 1025 -16.56 1.00 -21.66
C LEU A 1025 -15.33 1.92 -21.60
N PHE A 1026 -14.19 1.32 -21.27
CA PHE A 1026 -12.88 1.95 -21.26
C PHE A 1026 -11.90 1.06 -22.02
N GLU A 1027 -11.54 1.48 -23.23
CA GLU A 1027 -10.57 0.78 -24.08
C GLU A 1027 -9.13 1.08 -23.61
N ASN A 1028 -8.17 0.31 -24.13
CA ASN A 1028 -6.74 0.47 -23.84
C ASN A 1028 -6.35 0.27 -22.35
N MET A 1029 -7.11 -0.54 -21.62
CA MET A 1029 -7.00 -0.70 -20.16
C MET A 1029 -6.15 -1.91 -19.72
N GLY A 1030 -5.19 -2.34 -20.55
CA GLY A 1030 -4.41 -3.57 -20.29
C GLY A 1030 -3.05 -3.39 -19.64
N ALA A 1031 -2.56 -2.15 -19.51
CA ALA A 1031 -1.21 -1.84 -19.03
C ALA A 1031 -1.26 -1.00 -17.74
N TYR A 1032 -0.57 -1.46 -16.69
CA TYR A 1032 -0.50 -0.79 -15.38
C TYR A 1032 -1.87 -0.52 -14.75
N THR A 1033 -2.82 -1.42 -14.99
CA THR A 1033 -4.18 -1.41 -14.43
C THR A 1033 -4.29 -2.53 -13.38
N VAL A 1034 -4.72 -3.73 -13.79
CA VAL A 1034 -4.96 -4.90 -12.93
C VAL A 1034 -3.74 -5.30 -12.07
N ALA A 1035 -2.53 -5.04 -12.58
CA ALA A 1035 -1.25 -5.34 -11.92
C ALA A 1035 -1.01 -4.54 -10.63
N ALA A 1036 -1.62 -3.35 -10.51
CA ALA A 1036 -1.49 -2.47 -9.34
C ALA A 1036 -2.82 -2.27 -8.59
N SER A 1037 -3.87 -3.01 -8.96
CA SER A 1037 -5.16 -2.97 -8.27
C SER A 1037 -5.07 -3.58 -6.86
N SER A 1038 -5.73 -2.93 -5.90
CA SER A 1038 -6.02 -3.43 -4.56
C SER A 1038 -7.47 -3.91 -4.44
N THR A 1039 -7.89 -4.30 -3.24
CA THR A 1039 -9.29 -4.63 -2.90
C THR A 1039 -9.83 -3.75 -1.78
N PHE A 1040 -9.39 -2.49 -1.73
CA PHE A 1040 -9.79 -1.53 -0.70
C PHE A 1040 -11.32 -1.39 -0.60
N ASN A 1041 -11.84 -1.20 0.62
CA ASN A 1041 -13.29 -1.21 0.95
C ASN A 1041 -13.97 -2.57 0.62
N GLY A 1042 -13.19 -3.62 0.36
CA GLY A 1042 -13.68 -4.94 0.02
C GLY A 1042 -14.15 -5.13 -1.44
N PHE A 1043 -14.06 -4.11 -2.30
CA PHE A 1043 -14.41 -4.27 -3.71
C PHE A 1043 -13.42 -5.20 -4.42
N GLN A 1044 -13.94 -6.20 -5.14
CA GLN A 1044 -13.12 -7.22 -5.79
C GLN A 1044 -12.60 -6.74 -7.14
N LYS A 1045 -11.51 -7.35 -7.61
CA LYS A 1045 -10.96 -7.08 -8.95
C LYS A 1045 -11.95 -7.59 -10.02
N PRO A 1046 -12.12 -6.88 -11.15
CA PRO A 1046 -12.93 -7.36 -12.26
C PRO A 1046 -12.43 -8.70 -12.83
N ASP A 1047 -13.36 -9.57 -13.20
CA ASP A 1047 -13.03 -10.82 -13.92
C ASP A 1047 -12.47 -10.52 -15.31
N ILE A 1048 -11.57 -11.37 -15.81
CA ILE A 1048 -10.94 -11.21 -17.13
C ILE A 1048 -11.37 -12.36 -18.04
N HIS A 1049 -12.09 -12.04 -19.12
CA HIS A 1049 -12.47 -12.98 -20.15
C HIS A 1049 -11.47 -12.94 -21.31
N TYR A 1050 -10.60 -13.94 -21.39
CA TYR A 1050 -9.64 -14.08 -22.47
C TYR A 1050 -10.30 -14.63 -23.74
N VAL A 1051 -10.00 -13.99 -24.88
CA VAL A 1051 -10.48 -14.40 -26.19
C VAL A 1051 -9.34 -14.44 -27.20
N MET A 1052 -9.47 -15.28 -28.22
CA MET A 1052 -8.49 -15.37 -29.31
C MET A 1052 -9.18 -15.83 -30.60
N SER A 1053 -8.91 -15.19 -31.74
CA SER A 1053 -9.45 -15.67 -33.03
C SER A 1053 -8.79 -16.96 -33.49
N ARG A 1054 -9.55 -17.90 -34.06
CA ARG A 1054 -9.00 -19.17 -34.60
C ARG A 1054 -7.97 -19.00 -35.72
N SER A 1055 -8.04 -17.89 -36.46
CA SER A 1055 -7.15 -17.58 -37.57
C SER A 1055 -5.84 -16.89 -37.16
N ALA A 1056 -5.70 -16.55 -35.87
CA ALA A 1056 -4.51 -15.90 -35.31
C ALA A 1056 -3.41 -16.92 -35.03
#